data_AF-A0A7S3K390-F1
#
_entry.id   AF-A0A7S3K390-F1
#
_cell.length_a   1.000
_cell.length_b   1.000
_cell.length_c   1.000
_cell.angle_alpha   90.00
_cell.angle_beta   90.00
_cell.angle_gamma   90.00
#
_symmetry.space_group_name_H-M   'P 1'
#
loop_
_entity.id
_entity.type
_entity.pdbx_description
1 polymer ?
#
loop_
_entity_poly.entity_id
_entity_poly.type
_entity_poly.pdbx_seq_one_letter_code
_entity_poly.pdbx_strand_id
1 'polypeptide(L)'
;MLQRLRSLGGSSRSTGERTSQDGTSSPQQQPRRGVSFRRRIPNADDRSRDDQRRRVSSRSQVSNQSEARRQIRQRNNIIQRTNNVRTERGAKEDTGVQGSLEIVNHAPHAEAKIENVTEEDNFDNTDTEKESIKLESNAKNNEKLAVEEDGSSEHFRMPELDEWITERDAKEYAAKCIDICARVQRHEMENYGAKELTGLCTQLEFDAIARAKYAKLFEDNALDGWVFLEIVDWEDYSEIGIAKPHAVALCAVAKGVRGDFGYAMPRPSPSTLARDDRLRTRAGIRLTCQEEDALRMADIMAKEPQGIGSVYGQLVVLGYKEYRVEGSTWHPVGPRNEKFELRRRKRANGIRRSRAYVLQDSDITEKKNLTKRSTEASHSVTMNVAASKEPDTGRITQSSKRVTVEYIPDAREDMFQLGRMIVPQNDFVVRGPLHLDSGGVLCGPVSRYACRITCSRLPPFHCKLYAAGFNNERDIFLSEMAPKWQLKPDEIAADDLDAIEQKEKQIQLQQEYNGTIEKNKNMNASSQMSSSQPKNKDTIGCQWDALTTFGVRIWKPEIGAWREVSVHGGVHEPRQRADVAGARYPDENSTLTDGTIIDLAGIQLLFESADSMRNHDTVHYKPTVPADETRPSEESVVNNEQEEHKSPSNDRYLSAPDRIVARFNARRPQCPVQLHTIRLEYDEEKRKALSKDRTPYIFPACGHVHAYAPELRGAPCPLCRTRGPFVELKLEWEPAICDEEPEVAFNPCGHIISERVARKWSNLALPDNAPPNARYRPICPFCAKPLKTDARHSDQPYNKILFQSQAPGTGDNDDDSQAGEHA
;
A
#
# COMPACT_ATOMS: atom_id res chain seq x y z
N MET A 1 -2.15 -8.62 28.85
CA MET A 1 -3.12 -8.43 27.73
C MET A 1 -3.95 -9.70 27.39
N LEU A 2 -3.43 -10.92 27.59
CA LEU A 2 -4.00 -12.19 27.09
C LEU A 2 -5.31 -12.72 27.73
N GLN A 3 -6.06 -11.93 28.51
CA GLN A 3 -7.19 -12.42 29.34
C GLN A 3 -8.59 -12.04 28.82
N ARG A 4 -8.75 -11.73 27.53
CA ARG A 4 -10.03 -11.31 26.91
C ARG A 4 -10.52 -12.14 25.71
N LEU A 5 -9.91 -13.29 25.42
CA LEU A 5 -10.26 -14.15 24.26
C LEU A 5 -10.56 -15.62 24.62
N ARG A 6 -11.20 -15.87 25.77
CA ARG A 6 -11.73 -17.21 26.13
C ARG A 6 -13.12 -17.15 26.78
N SER A 7 -14.14 -16.87 25.99
CA SER A 7 -15.54 -17.19 26.27
C SER A 7 -16.30 -17.43 24.95
N LEU A 8 -17.49 -18.05 25.02
CA LEU A 8 -18.32 -18.48 23.88
C LEU A 8 -17.72 -19.61 23.02
N GLY A 9 -17.63 -20.81 23.61
CA GLY A 9 -17.20 -22.04 22.93
C GLY A 9 -17.75 -23.31 23.58
N GLY A 10 -19.04 -23.35 23.91
CA GLY A 10 -19.68 -24.47 24.60
C GLY A 10 -21.00 -24.89 23.95
N SER A 11 -21.06 -26.09 23.40
CA SER A 11 -22.25 -26.64 22.73
C SER A 11 -23.31 -27.15 23.71
N SER A 12 -24.58 -26.93 23.41
CA SER A 12 -25.68 -27.77 23.89
C SER A 12 -26.23 -28.65 22.76
N ARG A 13 -26.68 -29.87 23.10
CA ARG A 13 -27.18 -30.86 22.15
C ARG A 13 -28.70 -30.97 22.22
N SER A 14 -29.33 -30.92 21.06
CA SER A 14 -30.58 -31.63 20.69
C SER A 14 -31.46 -32.21 21.82
N THR A 15 -32.62 -31.60 22.01
CA THR A 15 -33.90 -32.33 22.10
C THR A 15 -34.78 -31.88 20.93
N GLY A 16 -35.80 -32.66 20.58
CA GLY A 16 -36.72 -32.32 19.50
C GLY A 16 -38.08 -32.94 19.74
N GLU A 17 -39.13 -32.22 19.37
CA GLU A 17 -40.52 -32.66 19.46
C GLU A 17 -41.27 -32.37 18.15
N ARG A 18 -42.49 -32.93 18.04
CA ARG A 18 -43.30 -32.99 16.81
C ARG A 18 -44.56 -32.13 16.93
N THR A 19 -45.37 -32.18 15.87
CA THR A 19 -46.78 -31.77 15.73
C THR A 19 -47.02 -30.25 15.51
N SER A 20 -48.04 -29.82 14.75
CA SER A 20 -48.80 -30.48 13.65
C SER A 20 -49.76 -29.48 12.99
N GLN A 21 -49.91 -29.55 11.65
CA GLN A 21 -51.16 -29.20 10.91
C GLN A 21 -51.65 -27.74 11.05
N ASP A 22 -52.66 -27.24 10.32
CA ASP A 22 -53.13 -27.45 8.94
C ASP A 22 -53.77 -26.12 8.47
N GLY A 23 -54.02 -25.92 7.17
CA GLY A 23 -54.76 -24.71 6.73
C GLY A 23 -54.76 -24.44 5.23
N THR A 24 -55.73 -25.00 4.51
CA THR A 24 -55.96 -24.73 3.08
C THR A 24 -57.01 -23.63 2.87
N SER A 25 -56.86 -22.83 1.80
CA SER A 25 -57.93 -22.61 0.80
C SER A 25 -57.53 -21.61 -0.29
N SER A 26 -58.02 -21.88 -1.50
CA SER A 26 -58.27 -20.88 -2.54
C SER A 26 -59.76 -20.92 -2.86
N PRO A 27 -60.31 -19.91 -3.53
CA PRO A 27 -60.89 -20.23 -4.84
C PRO A 27 -60.59 -19.20 -5.94
N GLN A 28 -60.94 -19.57 -7.17
CA GLN A 28 -60.73 -18.82 -8.41
C GLN A 28 -61.86 -17.82 -8.66
N GLN A 29 -61.62 -16.79 -9.49
CA GLN A 29 -62.52 -16.41 -10.58
C GLN A 29 -61.88 -15.48 -11.64
N GLN A 30 -62.26 -15.69 -12.91
CA GLN A 30 -62.19 -14.74 -14.03
C GLN A 30 -63.57 -14.74 -14.72
N PRO A 31 -63.95 -13.71 -15.52
CA PRO A 31 -63.83 -13.91 -16.98
C PRO A 31 -63.70 -12.65 -17.88
N ARG A 32 -62.70 -12.69 -18.80
CA ARG A 32 -62.77 -12.41 -20.26
C ARG A 32 -63.18 -11.03 -20.86
N ARG A 33 -62.64 -10.81 -22.08
CA ARG A 33 -62.94 -9.81 -23.15
C ARG A 33 -62.37 -8.38 -22.90
N GLY A 34 -61.73 -7.70 -23.86
CA GLY A 34 -61.12 -8.13 -25.14
C GLY A 34 -61.60 -7.35 -26.38
N VAL A 35 -60.72 -6.52 -26.97
CA VAL A 35 -60.87 -5.85 -28.28
C VAL A 35 -59.51 -5.86 -29.00
N SER A 36 -59.50 -5.81 -30.34
CA SER A 36 -58.30 -5.88 -31.18
C SER A 36 -58.25 -4.78 -32.24
N PHE A 37 -57.04 -4.41 -32.68
CA PHE A 37 -56.82 -3.73 -33.97
C PHE A 37 -55.61 -4.35 -34.71
N ARG A 38 -55.54 -4.11 -36.03
CA ARG A 38 -54.71 -4.86 -36.99
C ARG A 38 -54.04 -3.91 -37.99
N ARG A 39 -53.02 -4.46 -38.70
CA ARG A 39 -52.25 -3.92 -39.86
C ARG A 39 -50.98 -3.16 -39.45
N ARG A 40 -49.85 -3.28 -40.18
CA ARG A 40 -49.55 -4.09 -41.39
C ARG A 40 -48.04 -4.47 -41.42
N ILE A 41 -47.70 -5.54 -42.14
CA ILE A 41 -46.34 -6.04 -42.40
C ILE A 41 -46.15 -6.10 -43.93
N PRO A 42 -44.97 -5.77 -44.45
CA PRO A 42 -44.14 -6.73 -45.21
C PRO A 42 -42.84 -7.05 -44.44
N ASN A 43 -42.32 -8.29 -44.37
CA ASN A 43 -41.93 -9.23 -45.45
C ASN A 43 -40.68 -8.72 -46.22
N ALA A 44 -39.62 -9.50 -46.43
CA ALA A 44 -39.43 -10.93 -46.12
C ALA A 44 -37.95 -11.36 -46.00
N ASP A 45 -37.77 -12.61 -45.54
CA ASP A 45 -36.78 -13.61 -45.99
C ASP A 45 -35.29 -13.42 -45.63
N ASP A 46 -34.48 -14.46 -45.39
CA ASP A 46 -34.69 -15.85 -44.87
C ASP A 46 -33.25 -16.37 -44.49
N ARG A 47 -32.92 -17.58 -43.99
CA ARG A 47 -33.64 -18.83 -43.69
C ARG A 47 -32.91 -19.57 -42.57
N SER A 48 -33.62 -20.32 -41.72
CA SER A 48 -33.02 -21.33 -40.84
C SER A 48 -33.88 -22.57 -40.66
N ARG A 49 -33.24 -23.73 -40.90
CA ARG A 49 -33.66 -25.15 -40.78
C ARG A 49 -32.51 -25.95 -41.42
N ASP A 50 -32.16 -27.16 -41.01
CA ASP A 50 -32.75 -28.10 -40.05
C ASP A 50 -31.93 -28.14 -38.72
N ASP A 51 -32.13 -29.00 -37.70
CA ASP A 51 -32.87 -30.26 -37.63
C ASP A 51 -33.48 -30.52 -36.22
N GLN A 52 -34.58 -31.28 -36.18
CA GLN A 52 -35.12 -31.94 -35.00
C GLN A 52 -35.21 -33.45 -35.22
N ARG A 53 -34.23 -34.24 -34.74
CA ARG A 53 -34.46 -35.51 -34.01
C ARG A 53 -33.16 -36.20 -33.56
N ARG A 54 -32.94 -36.26 -32.23
CA ARG A 54 -32.84 -37.54 -31.47
C ARG A 54 -32.56 -37.26 -29.97
N ARG A 55 -33.56 -37.53 -29.13
CA ARG A 55 -33.30 -37.92 -27.74
C ARG A 55 -32.93 -39.41 -27.74
N VAL A 56 -31.75 -39.77 -27.21
CA VAL A 56 -31.47 -40.99 -26.41
C VAL A 56 -29.95 -41.02 -26.10
N SER A 57 -29.63 -41.33 -24.83
CA SER A 57 -28.31 -41.78 -24.32
C SER A 57 -27.04 -40.95 -24.60
N SER A 58 -26.57 -40.22 -23.59
CA SER A 58 -25.14 -39.87 -23.41
C SER A 58 -24.78 -39.61 -21.94
N ARG A 59 -25.21 -40.47 -21.01
CA ARG A 59 -24.97 -40.33 -19.55
C ARG A 59 -23.56 -40.83 -19.15
N SER A 60 -22.50 -40.29 -19.76
CA SER A 60 -21.13 -40.81 -19.57
C SER A 60 -20.00 -39.86 -19.97
N GLN A 61 -19.79 -38.75 -19.23
CA GLN A 61 -18.46 -38.08 -19.19
C GLN A 61 -18.22 -37.17 -17.98
N VAL A 62 -18.76 -37.52 -16.80
CA VAL A 62 -18.46 -36.85 -15.52
C VAL A 62 -18.01 -37.91 -14.49
N SER A 63 -16.77 -38.38 -14.65
CA SER A 63 -16.15 -39.42 -13.81
C SER A 63 -14.63 -39.27 -13.68
N ASN A 64 -13.93 -39.00 -14.79
CA ASN A 64 -12.48 -39.19 -14.85
C ASN A 64 -11.66 -38.08 -14.14
N GLN A 65 -12.25 -36.92 -13.81
CA GLN A 65 -11.58 -35.90 -12.99
C GLN A 65 -11.66 -36.18 -11.47
N SER A 66 -12.69 -36.90 -11.02
CA SER A 66 -12.84 -37.30 -9.60
C SER A 66 -11.84 -38.38 -9.20
N GLU A 67 -11.55 -39.34 -10.08
CA GLU A 67 -10.68 -40.48 -9.76
C GLU A 67 -9.20 -40.08 -9.67
N ALA A 68 -8.71 -39.21 -10.57
CA ALA A 68 -7.36 -38.67 -10.49
C ALA A 68 -7.10 -37.95 -9.14
N ARG A 69 -8.05 -37.14 -8.66
CA ARG A 69 -7.97 -36.48 -7.34
C ARG A 69 -8.05 -37.48 -6.17
N ARG A 70 -8.73 -38.62 -6.35
CA ARG A 70 -8.83 -39.69 -5.34
C ARG A 70 -7.53 -40.50 -5.22
N GLN A 71 -6.90 -40.84 -6.35
CA GLN A 71 -5.63 -41.55 -6.39
C GLN A 71 -4.48 -40.73 -5.78
N ILE A 72 -4.42 -39.42 -6.01
CA ILE A 72 -3.43 -38.52 -5.37
C ILE A 72 -3.60 -38.52 -3.84
N ARG A 73 -4.84 -38.41 -3.33
CA ARG A 73 -5.09 -38.49 -1.87
C ARG A 73 -4.73 -39.85 -1.27
N GLN A 74 -4.95 -40.95 -1.99
CA GLN A 74 -4.53 -42.28 -1.53
C GLN A 74 -3.00 -42.43 -1.46
N ARG A 75 -2.25 -41.82 -2.40
CA ARG A 75 -0.79 -41.91 -2.41
C ARG A 75 -0.14 -41.19 -1.22
N ASN A 76 -0.67 -40.04 -0.81
CA ASN A 76 -0.18 -39.30 0.36
C ASN A 76 -0.49 -40.02 1.69
N ASN A 77 -1.66 -40.66 1.81
CA ASN A 77 -2.06 -41.41 3.01
C ASN A 77 -1.25 -42.71 3.25
N ILE A 78 -0.46 -43.15 2.28
CA ILE A 78 0.47 -44.29 2.45
C ILE A 78 1.77 -43.83 3.10
N ILE A 79 2.25 -42.63 2.80
CA ILE A 79 3.51 -42.07 3.34
C ILE A 79 3.40 -41.74 4.84
N GLN A 80 2.21 -41.35 5.32
CA GLN A 80 1.97 -41.11 6.76
C GLN A 80 1.76 -42.39 7.59
N ARG A 81 1.78 -43.60 7.00
CA ARG A 81 1.51 -44.86 7.72
C ARG A 81 2.76 -45.67 8.09
N THR A 82 3.96 -45.23 7.71
CA THR A 82 5.21 -45.97 7.99
C THR A 82 5.91 -45.59 9.30
N ASN A 83 5.50 -44.51 9.98
CA ASN A 83 6.23 -43.99 11.15
C ASN A 83 5.63 -44.37 12.52
N ASN A 84 4.41 -44.91 12.59
CA ASN A 84 3.74 -45.26 13.85
C ASN A 84 3.73 -46.78 14.15
N VAL A 85 4.90 -47.44 14.07
CA VAL A 85 5.07 -48.85 14.51
C VAL A 85 6.34 -49.03 15.37
N ARG A 86 6.44 -48.19 16.42
CA ARG A 86 7.33 -48.27 17.59
C ARG A 86 6.94 -47.06 18.48
N THR A 87 6.52 -47.19 19.74
CA THR A 87 6.49 -48.34 20.67
C THR A 87 5.31 -48.25 21.64
N GLU A 88 4.62 -49.36 21.90
CA GLU A 88 3.81 -49.58 23.11
C GLU A 88 4.16 -50.95 23.73
N ARG A 89 4.48 -50.99 25.03
CA ARG A 89 4.49 -52.18 25.92
C ARG A 89 4.83 -51.75 27.37
N GLY A 90 4.01 -52.15 28.34
CA GLY A 90 4.13 -51.75 29.76
C GLY A 90 3.41 -50.41 30.03
N ALA A 91 2.40 -50.26 30.90
CA ALA A 91 2.01 -50.98 32.14
C ALA A 91 3.06 -50.84 33.27
N LYS A 92 2.69 -50.49 34.52
CA LYS A 92 1.35 -50.39 35.16
C LYS A 92 1.39 -49.40 36.36
N GLU A 93 0.21 -49.11 36.94
CA GLU A 93 -0.15 -48.78 38.35
C GLU A 93 0.96 -48.42 39.40
N ASP A 94 0.72 -47.58 40.43
CA ASP A 94 -0.51 -47.46 41.24
C ASP A 94 -0.61 -46.18 42.15
N THR A 95 -1.84 -45.80 42.58
CA THR A 95 -2.24 -44.89 43.71
C THR A 95 -1.62 -43.47 43.87
N GLY A 96 -2.24 -42.44 44.48
CA GLY A 96 -3.58 -42.18 45.08
C GLY A 96 -3.73 -40.64 45.37
N VAL A 97 -4.93 -40.00 45.30
CA VAL A 97 -5.93 -39.82 46.41
C VAL A 97 -5.30 -39.15 47.66
N GLN A 98 -5.71 -38.01 48.25
CA GLN A 98 -6.90 -37.10 48.23
C GLN A 98 -6.46 -35.63 47.90
N GLY A 99 -7.26 -34.54 47.76
CA GLY A 99 -8.54 -34.11 48.36
C GLY A 99 -8.33 -33.38 49.71
N SER A 100 -8.98 -32.28 50.10
CA SER A 100 -9.91 -31.29 49.49
C SER A 100 -10.07 -30.08 50.46
N LEU A 101 -10.62 -28.93 50.01
CA LEU A 101 -11.12 -27.78 50.82
C LEU A 101 -10.07 -26.95 51.62
N GLU A 102 -10.33 -25.71 52.11
CA GLU A 102 -11.03 -24.54 51.52
C GLU A 102 -10.80 -23.24 52.37
N ILE A 103 -10.56 -22.09 51.70
CA ILE A 103 -10.84 -20.66 52.09
C ILE A 103 -10.24 -20.03 53.39
N VAL A 104 -10.04 -18.70 53.33
CA VAL A 104 -10.06 -17.66 54.42
C VAL A 104 -8.73 -17.03 54.88
N ASN A 105 -8.42 -15.88 54.23
CA ASN A 105 -7.96 -14.58 54.76
C ASN A 105 -6.61 -14.33 55.50
N HIS A 106 -6.00 -13.22 55.05
CA HIS A 106 -5.32 -12.14 55.77
C HIS A 106 -3.83 -12.26 56.20
N ALA A 107 -3.12 -11.15 55.92
CA ALA A 107 -1.84 -10.70 56.47
C ALA A 107 -2.09 -10.02 57.87
N PRO A 108 -1.14 -9.37 58.61
CA PRO A 108 0.10 -8.71 58.10
C PRO A 108 1.34 -8.65 59.04
N HIS A 109 2.43 -8.02 58.53
CA HIS A 109 3.57 -7.39 59.25
C HIS A 109 4.40 -8.27 60.24
N ALA A 110 5.62 -7.92 60.70
CA ALA A 110 6.45 -6.71 60.53
C ALA A 110 7.98 -7.02 60.49
N GLU A 111 8.76 -5.95 60.28
CA GLU A 111 10.13 -5.61 60.75
C GLU A 111 10.92 -6.58 61.69
N ALA A 112 12.27 -6.68 61.77
CA ALA A 112 13.49 -6.12 61.12
C ALA A 112 14.52 -5.65 62.18
N LYS A 113 15.80 -6.11 62.11
CA LYS A 113 17.08 -5.52 62.59
C LYS A 113 18.26 -6.50 62.37
N ILE A 114 19.44 -6.12 61.83
CA ILE A 114 20.66 -5.52 62.48
C ILE A 114 21.31 -6.52 63.47
N GLU A 115 22.59 -6.92 63.36
CA GLU A 115 23.81 -6.10 63.58
C GLU A 115 25.11 -6.64 62.88
N ASN A 116 26.29 -5.99 63.10
CA ASN A 116 27.60 -6.24 62.47
C ASN A 116 28.66 -6.85 63.44
N VAL A 117 29.85 -7.26 62.94
CA VAL A 117 31.22 -6.90 63.43
C VAL A 117 32.37 -7.68 62.72
N THR A 118 33.43 -6.94 62.33
CA THR A 118 34.88 -7.14 61.93
C THR A 118 35.52 -8.56 61.71
N GLU A 119 36.83 -8.80 61.39
CA GLU A 119 38.13 -8.05 61.48
C GLU A 119 39.28 -8.68 60.62
N GLU A 120 40.28 -7.88 60.16
CA GLU A 120 41.75 -8.14 59.85
C GLU A 120 42.19 -9.39 58.98
N ASP A 121 43.42 -9.67 58.45
CA ASP A 121 44.73 -9.01 58.10
C ASP A 121 45.60 -9.99 57.21
N ASN A 122 46.78 -9.74 56.58
CA ASN A 122 47.51 -8.58 55.99
C ASN A 122 48.78 -9.04 55.16
N PHE A 123 49.45 -8.13 54.41
CA PHE A 123 50.89 -8.17 53.93
C PHE A 123 51.36 -9.29 52.93
N ASP A 124 52.37 -9.18 52.03
CA ASP A 124 53.23 -8.06 51.53
C ASP A 124 53.97 -8.37 50.17
N ASN A 125 54.57 -7.34 49.52
CA ASN A 125 55.78 -7.19 48.63
C ASN A 125 56.46 -8.38 47.86
N THR A 126 57.30 -8.24 46.79
CA THR A 126 58.06 -7.11 46.17
C THR A 126 58.48 -7.35 44.68
N ASP A 127 59.05 -6.31 44.05
CA ASP A 127 59.57 -6.11 42.67
C ASP A 127 60.64 -7.09 42.07
N THR A 128 60.71 -7.15 40.72
CA THR A 128 61.86 -6.77 39.81
C THR A 128 61.62 -7.24 38.35
N GLU A 129 61.81 -6.41 37.31
CA GLU A 129 63.03 -6.21 36.47
C GLU A 129 63.69 -7.51 35.92
N LYS A 130 64.21 -7.63 34.68
CA LYS A 130 64.27 -6.80 33.44
C LYS A 130 64.81 -7.68 32.28
N GLU A 131 64.53 -7.31 31.02
CA GLU A 131 65.39 -7.57 29.82
C GLU A 131 65.74 -9.04 29.42
N SER A 132 66.21 -9.40 28.22
CA SER A 132 66.09 -8.81 26.86
C SER A 132 66.56 -9.84 25.78
N ILE A 133 66.61 -9.40 24.51
CA ILE A 133 67.38 -9.96 23.37
C ILE A 133 66.84 -11.20 22.62
N LYS A 134 66.96 -11.13 21.30
CA LYS A 134 66.67 -12.17 20.29
C LYS A 134 67.98 -12.84 19.84
N LEU A 135 67.90 -14.11 19.43
CA LEU A 135 68.61 -14.73 18.28
C LEU A 135 67.79 -16.00 17.93
N GLU A 136 67.35 -16.23 16.70
CA GLU A 136 68.10 -16.83 15.57
C GLU A 136 68.62 -18.25 15.87
N SER A 137 68.46 -19.26 15.01
CA SER A 137 68.20 -19.23 13.55
C SER A 137 67.45 -20.47 13.02
N ASN A 138 67.12 -20.45 11.72
CA ASN A 138 66.40 -21.50 10.98
C ASN A 138 66.98 -22.92 11.12
N ALA A 139 66.12 -23.89 11.47
CA ALA A 139 66.23 -25.28 11.01
C ALA A 139 65.07 -25.56 10.03
N LYS A 140 65.39 -25.92 8.78
CA LYS A 140 64.40 -26.17 7.72
C LYS A 140 64.01 -27.65 7.64
N ASN A 141 62.83 -27.89 7.05
CA ASN A 141 62.38 -29.15 6.46
C ASN A 141 62.12 -30.34 7.40
N ASN A 142 60.85 -30.54 7.74
CA ASN A 142 60.12 -31.73 7.29
C ASN A 142 58.62 -31.38 7.13
N GLU A 143 57.99 -31.84 6.04
CA GLU A 143 56.56 -31.62 5.77
C GLU A 143 55.68 -32.74 6.37
N LYS A 144 54.36 -32.48 6.48
CA LYS A 144 53.25 -33.45 6.67
C LYS A 144 53.30 -34.19 8.03
N LEU A 145 52.32 -34.06 8.93
CA LEU A 145 50.86 -33.91 8.75
C LEU A 145 50.18 -33.18 9.92
N ALA A 146 48.94 -32.75 9.68
CA ALA A 146 47.86 -32.52 10.65
C ALA A 146 48.12 -31.59 11.87
N VAL A 147 47.64 -30.35 11.74
CA VAL A 147 46.88 -29.65 12.80
C VAL A 147 45.70 -28.96 12.12
N GLU A 148 44.48 -29.22 12.59
CA GLU A 148 43.27 -28.42 12.32
C GLU A 148 42.97 -27.55 13.55
N GLU A 149 42.01 -26.61 13.43
CA GLU A 149 41.53 -25.69 14.48
C GLU A 149 42.59 -24.65 14.93
N ASP A 150 42.43 -23.38 14.58
CA ASP A 150 41.46 -22.49 15.25
C ASP A 150 40.65 -21.65 14.24
N GLY A 151 39.39 -21.36 14.57
CA GLY A 151 38.39 -20.84 13.61
C GLY A 151 37.29 -20.00 14.24
N SER A 152 37.54 -18.71 14.41
CA SER A 152 36.56 -17.73 14.91
C SER A 152 35.88 -16.94 13.79
N SER A 153 34.59 -16.64 14.01
CA SER A 153 33.61 -16.29 12.97
C SER A 153 33.59 -14.81 12.55
N GLU A 154 33.89 -14.50 11.29
CA GLU A 154 33.51 -13.23 10.62
C GLU A 154 33.13 -13.44 9.12
N HIS A 155 32.42 -14.51 8.78
CA HIS A 155 32.13 -14.84 7.38
C HIS A 155 31.02 -14.02 6.69
N PHE A 156 30.16 -13.30 7.42
CA PHE A 156 28.98 -12.62 6.85
C PHE A 156 28.85 -11.13 7.23
N ARG A 157 28.06 -10.37 6.45
CA ARG A 157 27.61 -8.99 6.71
C ARG A 157 26.12 -8.80 6.37
N MET A 158 25.42 -8.00 7.17
CA MET A 158 24.09 -7.44 6.87
C MET A 158 24.12 -5.94 7.18
N PRO A 159 24.42 -5.06 6.21
CA PRO A 159 24.69 -3.65 6.48
C PRO A 159 23.54 -2.88 7.15
N GLU A 160 22.28 -3.24 6.84
CA GLU A 160 21.09 -2.59 7.41
C GLU A 160 20.88 -2.99 8.88
N LEU A 161 21.21 -4.23 9.25
CA LEU A 161 21.17 -4.72 10.63
C LEU A 161 22.35 -4.15 11.45
N ASP A 162 23.55 -4.12 10.88
CA ASP A 162 24.77 -3.57 11.50
C ASP A 162 24.59 -2.08 11.86
N GLU A 163 24.00 -1.32 10.95
CA GLU A 163 23.63 0.09 11.14
C GLU A 163 22.49 0.25 12.16
N TRP A 164 21.42 -0.54 12.07
CA TRP A 164 20.29 -0.47 13.00
C TRP A 164 20.68 -0.77 14.45
N ILE A 165 21.57 -1.74 14.68
CA ILE A 165 22.15 -2.05 15.99
C ILE A 165 23.09 -0.93 16.45
N THR A 166 23.92 -0.38 15.54
CA THR A 166 24.85 0.71 15.85
C THR A 166 24.12 2.01 16.23
N GLU A 167 23.01 2.33 15.58
CA GLU A 167 22.10 3.45 15.94
C GLU A 167 21.47 3.31 17.36
N ARG A 168 21.61 2.15 18.02
CA ARG A 168 20.93 1.80 19.28
C ARG A 168 21.89 1.42 20.42
N ASP A 169 23.16 1.81 20.29
CA ASP A 169 24.23 1.61 21.29
C ASP A 169 24.58 0.14 21.58
N ALA A 170 24.21 -0.80 20.70
CA ALA A 170 24.37 -2.25 20.94
C ALA A 170 25.39 -2.92 20.00
N LYS A 171 26.32 -2.14 19.42
CA LYS A 171 27.19 -2.52 18.30
C LYS A 171 28.02 -3.80 18.54
N GLU A 172 28.41 -4.08 19.77
CA GLU A 172 29.19 -5.27 20.13
C GLU A 172 28.51 -6.60 19.70
N TYR A 173 27.18 -6.66 19.75
CA TYR A 173 26.42 -7.85 19.36
C TYR A 173 26.25 -8.00 17.84
N ALA A 174 26.54 -6.96 17.05
CA ALA A 174 26.19 -6.92 15.62
C ALA A 174 26.77 -8.10 14.83
N ALA A 175 28.05 -8.44 15.03
CA ALA A 175 28.69 -9.58 14.35
C ALA A 175 28.01 -10.92 14.67
N LYS A 176 27.56 -11.12 15.93
CA LYS A 176 26.86 -12.34 16.37
C LYS A 176 25.44 -12.38 15.82
N CYS A 177 24.71 -11.26 15.87
CA CYS A 177 23.38 -11.14 15.26
C CYS A 177 23.41 -11.46 13.75
N ILE A 178 24.41 -10.94 13.01
CA ILE A 178 24.61 -11.23 11.58
C ILE A 178 24.84 -12.73 11.34
N ASP A 179 25.73 -13.37 12.11
CA ASP A 179 26.06 -14.78 11.94
C ASP A 179 24.87 -15.70 12.27
N ILE A 180 24.10 -15.37 13.30
CA ILE A 180 22.85 -16.08 13.64
C ILE A 180 21.82 -15.93 12.52
N CYS A 181 21.63 -14.73 11.97
CA CYS A 181 20.73 -14.49 10.84
C CYS A 181 21.23 -15.10 9.52
N ALA A 182 22.52 -15.43 9.41
CA ALA A 182 23.08 -16.18 8.29
C ALA A 182 22.80 -17.68 8.38
N ARG A 183 22.69 -18.22 9.60
CA ARG A 183 22.54 -19.66 9.87
C ARG A 183 21.10 -20.10 10.10
N VAL A 184 20.31 -19.37 10.89
CA VAL A 184 18.98 -19.80 11.36
C VAL A 184 17.86 -19.33 10.42
N GLN A 185 17.01 -20.25 9.98
CA GLN A 185 15.84 -19.97 9.16
C GLN A 185 14.61 -19.66 10.03
N ARG A 186 13.69 -18.82 9.52
CA ARG A 186 12.43 -18.46 10.21
C ARG A 186 11.68 -19.66 10.76
N HIS A 187 11.49 -20.71 9.94
CA HIS A 187 10.75 -21.90 10.34
C HIS A 187 11.45 -22.77 11.41
N GLU A 188 12.75 -22.61 11.61
CA GLU A 188 13.48 -23.25 12.72
C GLU A 188 13.24 -22.44 13.99
N MET A 189 13.38 -21.11 13.92
CA MET A 189 13.16 -20.21 15.05
C MET A 189 11.70 -20.20 15.52
N GLU A 190 10.71 -20.33 14.64
CA GLU A 190 9.28 -20.49 15.00
C GLU A 190 8.99 -21.73 15.88
N ASN A 191 9.94 -22.69 15.98
CA ASN A 191 9.82 -23.89 16.83
C ASN A 191 10.69 -23.82 18.10
N TYR A 192 11.32 -22.68 18.43
CA TYR A 192 12.13 -22.53 19.64
C TYR A 192 11.25 -22.43 20.89
N GLY A 193 11.65 -23.05 22.00
CA GLY A 193 11.12 -22.76 23.34
C GLY A 193 12.01 -21.80 24.12
N ALA A 194 11.64 -21.51 25.37
CA ALA A 194 12.43 -20.69 26.29
C ALA A 194 13.87 -21.20 26.48
N LYS A 195 14.08 -22.53 26.39
CA LYS A 195 15.40 -23.17 26.46
C LYS A 195 16.26 -22.86 25.22
N GLU A 196 15.68 -22.93 24.03
CA GLU A 196 16.35 -22.64 22.76
C GLU A 196 16.64 -21.13 22.64
N LEU A 197 15.75 -20.27 23.14
CA LEU A 197 15.99 -18.82 23.29
C LEU A 197 17.09 -18.52 24.33
N THR A 198 17.22 -19.30 25.40
CA THR A 198 18.36 -19.24 26.32
C THR A 198 19.67 -19.67 25.63
N GLY A 199 19.59 -20.63 24.71
CA GLY A 199 20.68 -20.98 23.79
C GLY A 199 21.04 -19.85 22.83
N LEU A 200 20.05 -19.10 22.31
CA LEU A 200 20.27 -17.90 21.50
C LEU A 200 21.03 -16.81 22.29
N CYS A 201 20.64 -16.53 23.53
CA CYS A 201 21.39 -15.63 24.42
C CYS A 201 22.84 -16.08 24.66
N THR A 202 23.13 -17.38 24.57
CA THR A 202 24.50 -17.91 24.65
C THR A 202 25.28 -17.72 23.35
N GLN A 203 24.64 -17.84 22.18
CA GLN A 203 25.26 -17.50 20.88
C GLN A 203 25.49 -15.99 20.70
N LEU A 204 24.71 -15.15 21.39
CA LEU A 204 24.90 -13.70 21.49
C LEU A 204 25.90 -13.29 22.59
N GLU A 205 26.56 -14.25 23.25
CA GLU A 205 27.62 -14.03 24.25
C GLU A 205 27.19 -13.16 25.46
N PHE A 206 25.90 -13.18 25.81
CA PHE A 206 25.40 -12.52 27.01
C PHE A 206 26.03 -13.15 28.27
N ASP A 207 26.24 -12.35 29.31
CA ASP A 207 26.88 -12.82 30.54
C ASP A 207 26.05 -13.92 31.25
N ALA A 208 26.70 -14.68 32.13
CA ALA A 208 26.06 -15.83 32.80
C ALA A 208 24.90 -15.43 33.73
N ILE A 209 24.93 -14.24 34.32
CA ILE A 209 23.92 -13.74 35.26
C ILE A 209 22.70 -13.26 34.46
N ALA A 210 22.91 -12.49 33.38
CA ALA A 210 21.86 -12.12 32.44
C ALA A 210 21.21 -13.36 31.81
N ARG A 211 21.98 -14.36 31.37
CA ARG A 211 21.40 -15.60 30.81
C ARG A 211 20.56 -16.37 31.82
N ALA A 212 21.01 -16.52 33.07
CA ALA A 212 20.21 -17.14 34.12
C ALA A 212 18.92 -16.36 34.41
N LYS A 213 18.97 -15.02 34.43
CA LYS A 213 17.78 -14.16 34.56
C LYS A 213 16.84 -14.34 33.38
N TYR A 214 17.35 -14.32 32.15
CA TYR A 214 16.53 -14.30 30.93
C TYR A 214 15.88 -15.65 30.64
N ALA A 215 16.54 -16.77 30.96
CA ALA A 215 15.92 -18.09 30.94
C ALA A 215 14.61 -18.11 31.73
N LYS A 216 14.65 -17.61 32.98
CA LYS A 216 13.46 -17.49 33.80
C LYS A 216 12.44 -16.50 33.22
N LEU A 217 12.86 -15.35 32.70
CA LEU A 217 11.93 -14.39 32.08
C LEU A 217 11.21 -14.97 30.85
N PHE A 218 11.89 -15.79 30.04
CA PHE A 218 11.27 -16.47 28.90
C PHE A 218 10.25 -17.52 29.36
N GLU A 219 10.53 -18.26 30.44
CA GLU A 219 9.57 -19.20 31.04
C GLU A 219 8.38 -18.48 31.71
N ASP A 220 8.64 -17.51 32.60
CA ASP A 220 7.63 -16.74 33.36
C ASP A 220 6.65 -15.98 32.42
N ASN A 221 7.11 -15.53 31.24
CA ASN A 221 6.27 -14.83 30.25
C ASN A 221 5.74 -15.72 29.11
N ALA A 222 6.05 -17.02 29.12
CA ALA A 222 5.76 -17.96 28.03
C ALA A 222 6.24 -17.47 26.64
N LEU A 223 7.47 -16.92 26.59
CA LEU A 223 8.10 -16.49 25.34
C LEU A 223 8.61 -17.71 24.58
N ASP A 224 7.86 -18.14 23.57
CA ASP A 224 8.30 -19.09 22.55
C ASP A 224 8.85 -18.37 21.31
N GLY A 225 9.38 -19.15 20.37
CA GLY A 225 9.97 -18.69 19.13
C GLY A 225 8.98 -18.02 18.15
N TRP A 226 7.68 -18.30 18.27
CA TRP A 226 6.64 -17.62 17.48
C TRP A 226 6.37 -16.23 18.04
N VAL A 227 6.17 -16.11 19.36
CA VAL A 227 6.02 -14.81 20.03
C VAL A 227 7.30 -13.97 19.87
N PHE A 228 8.48 -14.59 20.00
CA PHE A 228 9.77 -13.95 19.81
C PHE A 228 9.94 -13.28 18.44
N LEU A 229 9.40 -13.88 17.37
CA LEU A 229 9.47 -13.33 16.02
C LEU A 229 8.44 -12.23 15.75
N GLU A 230 7.30 -12.24 16.43
CA GLU A 230 6.26 -11.22 16.23
C GLU A 230 6.53 -9.92 17.03
N ILE A 231 7.43 -9.94 18.03
CA ILE A 231 7.93 -8.72 18.69
C ILE A 231 8.64 -7.82 17.67
N VAL A 232 8.17 -6.58 17.56
CA VAL A 232 8.66 -5.60 16.57
C VAL A 232 9.51 -4.50 17.16
N ASP A 233 9.46 -4.23 18.46
CA ASP A 233 10.24 -3.16 19.07
C ASP A 233 11.09 -3.71 20.22
N TRP A 234 12.27 -3.11 20.47
CA TRP A 234 13.21 -3.68 21.44
C TRP A 234 12.79 -3.35 22.88
N GLU A 235 12.03 -2.28 23.01
CA GLU A 235 11.36 -1.80 24.21
C GLU A 235 10.50 -2.91 24.86
N ASP A 236 9.80 -3.74 24.07
CA ASP A 236 8.97 -4.86 24.55
C ASP A 236 9.78 -5.88 25.38
N TYR A 237 11.00 -6.20 24.95
CA TYR A 237 11.91 -7.07 25.71
C TYR A 237 12.40 -6.39 26.99
N SER A 238 12.57 -5.06 26.96
CA SER A 238 12.97 -4.30 28.16
C SER A 238 11.83 -4.12 29.16
N GLU A 239 10.55 -4.09 28.75
CA GLU A 239 9.41 -4.12 29.68
C GLU A 239 9.39 -5.41 30.53
N ILE A 240 9.70 -6.57 29.94
CA ILE A 240 9.85 -7.82 30.71
C ILE A 240 11.18 -7.90 31.49
N GLY A 241 12.03 -6.87 31.43
CA GLY A 241 13.22 -6.74 32.28
C GLY A 241 14.55 -7.18 31.65
N ILE A 242 14.63 -7.27 30.32
CA ILE A 242 15.89 -7.49 29.57
C ILE A 242 16.64 -6.15 29.41
N ALA A 243 17.97 -6.16 29.56
CA ALA A 243 18.77 -4.93 29.48
C ALA A 243 18.81 -4.40 28.04
N LYS A 244 18.78 -3.07 27.84
CA LYS A 244 18.71 -2.44 26.51
C LYS A 244 19.62 -3.07 25.45
N PRO A 245 20.94 -3.26 25.66
CA PRO A 245 21.81 -3.82 24.62
C PRO A 245 21.42 -5.25 24.21
N HIS A 246 21.10 -6.09 25.20
CA HIS A 246 20.60 -7.46 24.99
C HIS A 246 19.22 -7.48 24.30
N ALA A 247 18.32 -6.56 24.67
CA ALA A 247 16.99 -6.41 24.07
C ALA A 247 17.08 -5.98 22.59
N VAL A 248 17.95 -5.02 22.29
CA VAL A 248 18.26 -4.59 20.90
C VAL A 248 18.85 -5.75 20.10
N ALA A 249 19.78 -6.52 20.67
CA ALA A 249 20.38 -7.68 20.00
C ALA A 249 19.35 -8.80 19.69
N LEU A 250 18.45 -9.11 20.64
CA LEU A 250 17.36 -10.08 20.43
C LEU A 250 16.37 -9.60 19.36
N CYS A 251 15.92 -8.34 19.44
CA CYS A 251 15.05 -7.72 18.44
C CYS A 251 15.70 -7.72 17.03
N ALA A 252 17.01 -7.46 16.95
CA ALA A 252 17.75 -7.50 15.69
C ALA A 252 17.81 -8.91 15.09
N VAL A 253 17.94 -9.95 15.90
CA VAL A 253 17.85 -11.34 15.43
C VAL A 253 16.44 -11.67 14.95
N ALA A 254 15.39 -11.32 15.70
CA ALA A 254 14.01 -11.56 15.29
C ALA A 254 13.69 -10.91 13.92
N LYS A 255 14.04 -9.62 13.77
CA LYS A 255 13.91 -8.85 12.51
C LYS A 255 14.79 -9.39 11.38
N GLY A 256 16.04 -9.77 11.67
CA GLY A 256 16.97 -10.32 10.69
C GLY A 256 16.50 -11.67 10.14
N VAL A 257 16.04 -12.57 11.00
CA VAL A 257 15.48 -13.89 10.62
C VAL A 257 14.13 -13.76 9.88
N ARG A 258 13.37 -12.69 10.13
CA ARG A 258 12.21 -12.30 9.31
C ARG A 258 12.56 -11.76 7.93
N GLY A 259 13.79 -11.29 7.73
CA GLY A 259 14.27 -10.66 6.50
C GLY A 259 14.09 -9.14 6.44
N ASP A 260 13.75 -8.49 7.56
CA ASP A 260 13.47 -7.04 7.65
C ASP A 260 14.71 -6.17 7.33
N PHE A 261 15.92 -6.77 7.38
CA PHE A 261 17.22 -6.16 7.02
C PHE A 261 17.88 -6.83 5.81
N GLY A 262 17.09 -7.51 4.96
CA GLY A 262 17.60 -8.31 3.85
C GLY A 262 18.27 -9.62 4.27
N TYR A 263 19.27 -10.07 3.50
CA TYR A 263 19.94 -11.37 3.68
C TYR A 263 21.41 -11.20 4.04
N ALA A 264 21.95 -12.17 4.80
CA ALA A 264 23.37 -12.25 5.09
C ALA A 264 24.21 -12.50 3.83
N MET A 265 25.14 -11.60 3.55
CA MET A 265 26.06 -11.67 2.41
C MET A 265 27.47 -12.03 2.90
N PRO A 266 28.24 -12.88 2.22
CA PRO A 266 29.62 -13.18 2.61
C PRO A 266 30.50 -11.91 2.70
N ARG A 267 31.40 -11.84 3.70
CA ARG A 267 32.36 -10.75 3.79
C ARG A 267 33.44 -10.87 2.69
N PRO A 268 33.70 -9.81 1.91
CA PRO A 268 34.82 -9.80 0.98
C PRO A 268 36.17 -9.77 1.73
N SER A 269 37.20 -10.44 1.20
CA SER A 269 38.56 -10.35 1.74
C SER A 269 39.13 -8.91 1.64
N PRO A 270 40.21 -8.54 2.37
CA PRO A 270 40.79 -7.20 2.29
C PRO A 270 41.24 -6.76 0.88
N SER A 271 41.81 -7.68 0.10
CA SER A 271 42.13 -7.45 -1.33
C SER A 271 40.89 -7.33 -2.22
N THR A 272 39.74 -7.83 -1.75
CA THR A 272 38.44 -7.58 -2.35
C THR A 272 37.80 -6.29 -1.84
N LEU A 273 38.01 -5.82 -0.60
CA LEU A 273 37.40 -4.59 -0.06
C LEU A 273 37.82 -3.31 -0.78
N ALA A 274 39.11 -3.13 -1.07
CA ALA A 274 39.60 -2.03 -1.92
C ALA A 274 39.10 -2.13 -3.39
N ARG A 275 38.54 -3.29 -3.74
CA ARG A 275 37.85 -3.58 -4.99
C ARG A 275 36.32 -3.57 -4.83
N ASP A 276 35.76 -3.63 -3.61
CA ASP A 276 34.32 -3.73 -3.28
C ASP A 276 33.67 -2.35 -3.32
N ASP A 277 34.39 -1.33 -2.85
CA ASP A 277 34.01 0.08 -3.09
C ASP A 277 34.02 0.39 -4.59
N ARG A 278 34.95 -0.24 -5.34
CA ARG A 278 35.03 -0.22 -6.81
C ARG A 278 34.15 -1.29 -7.52
N LEU A 279 33.39 -2.11 -6.79
CA LEU A 279 32.47 -3.13 -7.32
C LEU A 279 31.01 -2.84 -6.96
N ARG A 280 30.73 -2.09 -5.89
CA ARG A 280 29.42 -1.45 -5.67
C ARG A 280 29.13 -0.46 -6.80
N THR A 281 30.13 0.29 -7.25
CA THR A 281 30.11 1.07 -8.52
C THR A 281 30.18 0.21 -9.80
N ARG A 282 29.91 -1.10 -9.72
CA ARG A 282 29.94 -2.06 -10.85
C ARG A 282 28.76 -3.06 -10.83
N ALA A 283 28.17 -3.32 -9.66
CA ALA A 283 26.93 -4.09 -9.48
C ALA A 283 25.66 -3.21 -9.60
N GLY A 284 25.83 -1.89 -9.73
CA GLY A 284 24.82 -0.95 -10.22
C GLY A 284 25.37 -0.20 -11.44
N ILE A 285 24.59 0.76 -11.94
CA ILE A 285 25.03 1.62 -13.05
C ILE A 285 26.26 2.42 -12.62
N ARG A 286 27.32 2.38 -13.42
CA ARG A 286 28.49 3.23 -13.22
C ARG A 286 28.16 4.65 -13.68
N LEU A 287 27.88 5.52 -12.70
CA LEU A 287 27.68 6.94 -12.90
C LEU A 287 28.95 7.63 -13.43
N THR A 288 28.73 8.73 -14.14
CA THR A 288 29.74 9.77 -14.41
C THR A 288 29.92 10.65 -13.17
N CYS A 289 31.06 11.35 -13.06
CA CYS A 289 31.26 12.35 -12.00
C CYS A 289 30.17 13.44 -12.00
N GLN A 290 29.66 13.83 -13.17
CA GLN A 290 28.60 14.82 -13.31
C GLN A 290 27.23 14.30 -12.82
N GLU A 291 26.94 13.01 -12.96
CA GLU A 291 25.79 12.38 -12.31
C GLU A 291 25.96 12.31 -10.79
N GLU A 292 27.15 11.95 -10.29
CA GLU A 292 27.43 11.95 -8.85
C GLU A 292 27.30 13.34 -8.23
N ASP A 293 27.87 14.37 -8.86
CA ASP A 293 27.81 15.76 -8.37
C ASP A 293 26.37 16.31 -8.44
N ALA A 294 25.62 16.02 -9.51
CA ALA A 294 24.21 16.41 -9.61
C ALA A 294 23.34 15.73 -8.54
N LEU A 295 23.58 14.44 -8.23
CA LEU A 295 22.89 13.74 -7.15
C LEU A 295 23.26 14.31 -5.78
N ARG A 296 24.54 14.66 -5.55
CA ARG A 296 24.99 15.31 -4.32
C ARG A 296 24.33 16.67 -4.11
N MET A 297 24.21 17.49 -5.17
CA MET A 297 23.49 18.77 -5.10
C MET A 297 22.00 18.56 -4.80
N ALA A 298 21.34 17.61 -5.45
CA ALA A 298 19.93 17.30 -5.17
C ALA A 298 19.71 16.72 -3.75
N ASP A 299 20.67 15.95 -3.22
CA ASP A 299 20.70 15.47 -1.83
C ASP A 299 21.05 16.57 -0.80
N ILE A 300 21.51 17.76 -1.25
CA ILE A 300 21.65 18.97 -0.42
C ILE A 300 20.35 19.78 -0.46
N MET A 301 19.80 20.06 -1.64
CA MET A 301 18.51 20.77 -1.81
C MET A 301 17.36 20.11 -1.02
N ALA A 302 17.35 18.77 -0.97
CA ALA A 302 16.36 18.01 -0.20
C ALA A 302 16.57 18.05 1.34
N LYS A 303 17.63 18.70 1.83
CA LYS A 303 17.94 18.92 3.26
C LYS A 303 17.94 20.40 3.67
N GLU A 304 17.93 21.31 2.69
CA GLU A 304 17.76 22.74 2.93
C GLU A 304 16.35 23.06 3.48
N PRO A 305 16.14 24.19 4.17
CA PRO A 305 14.84 24.53 4.78
C PRO A 305 13.65 24.57 3.80
N GLN A 306 13.91 24.79 2.51
CA GLN A 306 12.92 24.77 1.44
C GLN A 306 12.49 23.34 1.03
N GLY A 307 13.25 22.30 1.43
CA GLY A 307 12.91 20.89 1.24
C GLY A 307 12.73 20.44 -0.21
N ILE A 308 13.33 21.12 -1.19
CA ILE A 308 13.07 20.91 -2.62
C ILE A 308 13.57 19.52 -3.03
N GLY A 309 12.65 18.67 -3.52
CA GLY A 309 12.95 17.27 -3.86
C GLY A 309 13.13 16.35 -2.64
N SER A 310 12.73 16.78 -1.43
CA SER A 310 12.59 15.93 -0.23
C SER A 310 11.27 15.16 -0.22
N VAL A 311 10.23 15.72 -0.84
CA VAL A 311 8.94 15.09 -1.16
C VAL A 311 8.75 15.21 -2.66
N TYR A 312 8.35 14.12 -3.30
CA TYR A 312 8.04 14.05 -4.73
C TYR A 312 6.57 14.36 -5.02
N GLY A 313 5.70 13.97 -4.09
CA GLY A 313 4.27 14.22 -4.08
C GLY A 313 3.56 13.33 -3.07
N GLN A 314 2.24 13.28 -3.14
CA GLN A 314 1.40 12.50 -2.25
C GLN A 314 0.35 11.70 -3.05
N LEU A 315 -0.01 10.53 -2.54
CA LEU A 315 -1.14 9.75 -2.99
C LEU A 315 -2.27 9.88 -1.96
N VAL A 316 -3.46 10.27 -2.40
CA VAL A 316 -4.66 10.38 -1.56
C VAL A 316 -5.67 9.35 -2.05
N VAL A 317 -6.09 8.41 -1.20
CA VAL A 317 -7.12 7.42 -1.58
C VAL A 317 -8.44 8.14 -1.85
N LEU A 318 -9.15 7.77 -2.91
CA LEU A 318 -10.54 8.18 -3.12
C LEU A 318 -11.47 7.20 -2.39
N GLY A 319 -12.16 7.66 -1.36
CA GLY A 319 -12.89 6.78 -0.44
C GLY A 319 -12.02 6.26 0.70
N TYR A 320 -11.81 4.94 0.74
CA TYR A 320 -11.16 4.21 1.83
C TYR A 320 -10.23 3.14 1.28
N LYS A 321 -9.10 2.85 1.94
CA LYS A 321 -8.09 1.90 1.43
C LYS A 321 -8.54 0.44 1.44
N GLU A 322 -9.56 0.10 2.23
CA GLU A 322 -10.09 -1.26 2.40
C GLU A 322 -11.62 -1.21 2.55
N TYR A 323 -12.30 -2.16 1.92
CA TYR A 323 -13.73 -2.42 2.14
C TYR A 323 -13.93 -3.91 2.41
N ARG A 324 -14.76 -4.27 3.39
CA ARG A 324 -15.14 -5.65 3.70
C ARG A 324 -16.61 -5.90 3.39
N VAL A 325 -16.95 -7.13 3.00
CA VAL A 325 -18.35 -7.54 2.84
C VAL A 325 -18.87 -8.19 4.13
N GLU A 326 -20.02 -7.73 4.60
CA GLU A 326 -20.80 -8.36 5.67
C GLU A 326 -22.19 -8.70 5.13
N GLY A 327 -22.50 -9.99 5.02
CA GLY A 327 -23.68 -10.48 4.32
C GLY A 327 -23.67 -10.08 2.84
N SER A 328 -24.46 -9.07 2.49
CA SER A 328 -24.54 -8.46 1.15
C SER A 328 -24.08 -7.00 1.08
N THR A 329 -23.63 -6.42 2.20
CA THR A 329 -23.29 -4.99 2.33
C THR A 329 -21.78 -4.79 2.37
N TRP A 330 -21.28 -3.74 1.71
CA TRP A 330 -19.88 -3.34 1.75
C TRP A 330 -19.65 -2.26 2.80
N HIS A 331 -18.73 -2.51 3.71
CA HIS A 331 -18.38 -1.63 4.83
C HIS A 331 -16.95 -1.10 4.64
N PRO A 332 -16.72 0.23 4.66
CA PRO A 332 -15.38 0.80 4.60
C PRO A 332 -14.60 0.50 5.89
N VAL A 333 -13.28 0.37 5.77
CA VAL A 333 -12.36 0.08 6.89
C VAL A 333 -11.18 1.03 6.87
N GLY A 334 -10.83 1.57 8.04
CA GLY A 334 -9.76 2.55 8.21
C GLY A 334 -10.23 4.01 8.07
N PRO A 335 -9.30 4.98 8.12
CA PRO A 335 -9.62 6.38 7.88
C PRO A 335 -10.05 6.59 6.43
N ARG A 336 -10.75 7.70 6.22
CA ARG A 336 -11.18 8.15 4.89
C ARG A 336 -10.07 9.00 4.26
N ASN A 337 -9.98 8.95 2.94
CA ASN A 337 -8.99 9.68 2.15
C ASN A 337 -7.56 9.52 2.68
N GLU A 338 -7.21 8.30 3.10
CA GLU A 338 -5.89 8.00 3.67
C GLU A 338 -4.78 8.37 2.68
N LYS A 339 -3.72 9.00 3.20
CA LYS A 339 -2.66 9.61 2.40
C LYS A 339 -1.34 8.86 2.55
N PHE A 340 -0.53 8.88 1.49
CA PHE A 340 0.81 8.32 1.47
C PHE A 340 1.79 9.24 0.74
N GLU A 341 2.85 9.67 1.42
CA GLU A 341 3.82 10.62 0.86
C GLU A 341 5.00 9.90 0.19
N LEU A 342 5.27 10.26 -1.06
CA LEU A 342 6.46 9.81 -1.77
C LEU A 342 7.66 10.67 -1.32
N ARG A 343 8.25 10.33 -0.18
CA ARG A 343 9.42 11.05 0.37
C ARG A 343 10.75 10.46 -0.09
N ARG A 344 11.71 11.33 -0.43
CA ARG A 344 13.09 10.97 -0.81
C ARG A 344 13.71 10.06 0.25
N ARG A 345 14.15 8.87 -0.16
CA ARG A 345 14.72 7.87 0.76
C ARG A 345 16.14 8.26 1.20
N LYS A 346 16.51 7.86 2.43
CA LYS A 346 17.90 7.98 2.96
C LYS A 346 18.93 7.32 2.01
N ARG A 347 18.56 6.22 1.36
CA ARG A 347 19.33 5.52 0.32
C ARG A 347 18.46 5.26 -0.89
N ALA A 348 19.01 5.45 -2.09
CA ALA A 348 18.33 5.12 -3.33
C ALA A 348 18.05 3.62 -3.44
N ASN A 349 16.83 3.27 -3.87
CA ASN A 349 16.40 1.89 -4.14
C ASN A 349 15.81 1.72 -5.55
N GLY A 350 16.02 2.70 -6.42
CA GLY A 350 15.64 2.65 -7.83
C GLY A 350 16.32 1.52 -8.61
N ILE A 351 15.78 1.27 -9.80
CA ILE A 351 16.22 0.18 -10.67
C ILE A 351 16.14 0.60 -12.14
N ARG A 352 16.99 0.00 -12.99
CA ARG A 352 16.96 0.20 -14.44
C ARG A 352 17.07 -1.14 -15.17
N ARG A 353 16.42 -1.26 -16.33
CA ARG A 353 16.55 -2.42 -17.21
C ARG A 353 18.02 -2.66 -17.57
N SER A 354 18.46 -3.92 -17.54
CA SER A 354 19.84 -4.31 -17.83
C SER A 354 19.95 -5.25 -19.03
N ARG A 355 19.42 -6.47 -18.92
CA ARG A 355 19.43 -7.47 -20.00
C ARG A 355 18.10 -8.21 -20.08
N ALA A 356 17.71 -8.59 -21.29
CA ALA A 356 16.55 -9.45 -21.52
C ALA A 356 17.00 -10.72 -22.26
N TYR A 357 16.42 -11.87 -21.89
CA TYR A 357 16.70 -13.14 -22.55
C TYR A 357 15.45 -14.03 -22.63
N VAL A 358 15.43 -14.91 -23.61
CA VAL A 358 14.32 -15.82 -23.89
C VAL A 358 14.83 -17.26 -23.83
N LEU A 359 14.11 -18.12 -23.12
CA LEU A 359 14.38 -19.55 -23.00
C LEU A 359 13.21 -20.33 -23.60
N GLN A 360 13.49 -21.43 -24.30
CA GLN A 360 12.47 -22.38 -24.72
C GLN A 360 12.40 -23.57 -23.76
N ASP A 361 11.30 -24.31 -23.74
CA ASP A 361 11.12 -25.44 -22.82
C ASP A 361 12.24 -26.50 -22.93
N SER A 362 12.82 -26.68 -24.12
CA SER A 362 14.01 -27.51 -24.35
C SER A 362 15.20 -27.09 -23.48
N ASP A 363 15.49 -25.78 -23.40
CA ASP A 363 16.61 -25.24 -22.62
C ASP A 363 16.41 -25.40 -21.11
N ILE A 364 15.16 -25.33 -20.65
CA ILE A 364 14.79 -25.46 -19.24
C ILE A 364 15.11 -26.86 -18.71
N THR A 365 14.94 -27.90 -19.53
CA THR A 365 15.20 -29.29 -19.14
C THR A 365 16.69 -29.58 -18.94
N GLU A 366 17.55 -29.07 -19.83
CA GLU A 366 19.00 -29.35 -19.79
C GLU A 366 19.76 -28.45 -18.81
N LYS A 367 19.35 -27.18 -18.65
CA LYS A 367 20.19 -26.15 -18.04
C LYS A 367 19.54 -25.50 -16.81
N LYS A 368 19.44 -26.29 -15.72
CA LYS A 368 18.97 -25.87 -14.38
C LYS A 368 19.63 -24.61 -13.79
N ASN A 369 20.71 -24.09 -14.39
CA ASN A 369 21.39 -22.87 -13.95
C ASN A 369 20.87 -21.57 -14.60
N LEU A 370 20.13 -21.61 -15.73
CA LEU A 370 19.57 -20.39 -16.37
C LEU A 370 18.28 -19.87 -15.70
N THR A 371 17.88 -20.46 -14.57
CA THR A 371 16.84 -19.93 -13.68
C THR A 371 17.36 -18.88 -12.70
N LYS A 372 18.68 -18.76 -12.50
CA LYS A 372 19.28 -17.74 -11.63
C LYS A 372 19.51 -16.44 -12.39
N ARG A 373 19.17 -15.32 -11.75
CA ARG A 373 19.54 -13.95 -12.20
C ARG A 373 21.07 -13.83 -12.31
N SER A 374 21.55 -12.86 -13.09
CA SER A 374 22.97 -12.45 -13.03
C SER A 374 23.36 -11.98 -11.62
N THR A 375 24.66 -11.99 -11.34
CA THR A 375 25.24 -11.47 -10.08
C THR A 375 25.08 -9.95 -9.92
N GLU A 376 24.71 -9.24 -10.99
CA GLU A 376 24.52 -7.78 -11.00
C GLU A 376 23.02 -7.42 -10.84
N ALA A 377 22.11 -8.30 -11.27
CA ALA A 377 20.67 -8.02 -11.26
C ALA A 377 20.04 -8.16 -9.86
N SER A 378 19.50 -7.06 -9.35
CA SER A 378 18.79 -6.98 -8.08
C SER A 378 17.35 -7.49 -8.16
N HIS A 379 16.69 -7.31 -9.32
CA HIS A 379 15.28 -7.66 -9.57
C HIS A 379 15.08 -8.25 -10.97
N SER A 380 13.90 -8.84 -11.22
CA SER A 380 13.52 -9.37 -12.54
C SER A 380 12.02 -9.26 -12.86
N VAL A 381 11.68 -9.30 -14.15
CA VAL A 381 10.33 -9.53 -14.67
C VAL A 381 10.36 -10.82 -15.46
N THR A 382 9.54 -11.81 -15.09
CA THR A 382 9.50 -13.13 -15.71
C THR A 382 8.13 -13.37 -16.36
N MET A 383 8.11 -13.61 -17.67
CA MET A 383 6.89 -13.78 -18.47
C MET A 383 6.85 -15.18 -19.08
N ASN A 384 5.84 -15.99 -18.73
CA ASN A 384 5.62 -17.30 -19.33
C ASN A 384 4.69 -17.21 -20.54
N VAL A 385 5.25 -17.22 -21.75
CA VAL A 385 4.54 -17.20 -23.05
C VAL A 385 4.05 -18.59 -23.41
N ALA A 386 2.72 -18.74 -23.51
CA ALA A 386 2.07 -19.98 -23.92
C ALA A 386 2.39 -20.34 -25.39
N ALA A 387 2.42 -21.63 -25.70
CA ALA A 387 2.59 -22.13 -27.06
C ALA A 387 1.40 -21.74 -27.96
N SER A 388 1.68 -21.11 -29.11
CA SER A 388 0.63 -20.81 -30.10
C SER A 388 0.22 -22.05 -30.88
N LYS A 389 -1.06 -22.15 -31.26
CA LYS A 389 -1.61 -23.27 -32.02
C LYS A 389 -2.43 -22.77 -33.21
N GLU A 390 -2.39 -23.53 -34.30
CA GLU A 390 -3.34 -23.40 -35.42
C GLU A 390 -4.77 -23.64 -34.92
N PRO A 391 -5.76 -22.76 -35.23
CA PRO A 391 -7.13 -22.92 -34.77
C PRO A 391 -7.79 -24.24 -35.20
N ASP A 392 -7.60 -24.63 -36.47
CA ASP A 392 -8.32 -25.74 -37.09
C ASP A 392 -7.66 -27.12 -36.86
N THR A 393 -6.34 -27.15 -36.69
CA THR A 393 -5.55 -28.40 -36.57
C THR A 393 -5.11 -28.69 -35.13
N GLY A 394 -5.13 -27.67 -34.25
CA GLY A 394 -4.53 -27.74 -32.92
C GLY A 394 -2.99 -27.87 -32.91
N ARG A 395 -2.35 -27.86 -34.08
CA ARG A 395 -0.90 -28.01 -34.25
C ARG A 395 -0.16 -26.84 -33.61
N ILE A 396 0.88 -27.14 -32.82
CA ILE A 396 1.73 -26.11 -32.22
C ILE A 396 2.52 -25.40 -33.32
N THR A 397 2.33 -24.08 -33.45
CA THR A 397 3.02 -23.22 -34.41
C THR A 397 4.22 -22.50 -33.79
N GLN A 398 4.21 -22.27 -32.48
CA GLN A 398 5.38 -21.84 -31.71
C GLN A 398 5.40 -22.57 -30.36
N SER A 399 6.59 -22.99 -29.93
CA SER A 399 6.87 -23.48 -28.58
C SER A 399 6.51 -22.44 -27.51
N SER A 400 6.22 -22.92 -26.30
CA SER A 400 6.19 -22.10 -25.10
C SER A 400 7.58 -21.53 -24.81
N LYS A 401 7.62 -20.31 -24.27
CA LYS A 401 8.85 -19.54 -24.05
C LYS A 401 8.77 -18.83 -22.70
N ARG A 402 9.88 -18.81 -21.96
CA ARG A 402 10.03 -17.97 -20.77
C ARG A 402 10.93 -16.79 -21.11
N VAL A 403 10.37 -15.59 -21.05
CA VAL A 403 11.12 -14.33 -21.18
C VAL A 403 11.50 -13.87 -19.77
N THR A 404 12.76 -13.53 -19.55
CA THR A 404 13.20 -12.88 -18.31
C THR A 404 13.92 -11.58 -18.65
N VAL A 405 13.43 -10.48 -18.08
CA VAL A 405 14.07 -9.16 -18.09
C VAL A 405 14.70 -8.95 -16.71
N GLU A 406 15.98 -8.62 -16.68
CA GLU A 406 16.73 -8.32 -15.46
C GLU A 406 16.91 -6.82 -15.25
N TYR A 407 16.86 -6.42 -13.98
CA TYR A 407 17.04 -5.04 -13.53
C TYR A 407 18.22 -4.95 -12.56
N ILE A 408 19.04 -3.92 -12.74
CA ILE A 408 20.16 -3.57 -11.85
C ILE A 408 19.77 -2.34 -11.00
N PRO A 409 20.39 -2.11 -9.83
CA PRO A 409 20.21 -0.90 -9.04
C PRO A 409 20.54 0.37 -9.84
N ASP A 410 19.70 1.40 -9.65
CA ASP A 410 19.93 2.76 -10.13
C ASP A 410 19.92 3.72 -8.93
N ALA A 411 21.00 4.49 -8.76
CA ALA A 411 21.13 5.46 -7.68
C ALA A 411 20.42 6.80 -7.98
N ARG A 412 19.86 6.98 -9.18
CA ARG A 412 19.20 8.21 -9.64
C ARG A 412 17.70 8.23 -9.39
N GLU A 413 17.12 7.15 -8.88
CA GLU A 413 15.68 7.05 -8.57
C GLU A 413 15.43 6.41 -7.20
N ASP A 414 14.30 6.75 -6.60
CA ASP A 414 13.67 5.99 -5.52
C ASP A 414 12.46 5.23 -6.09
N MET A 415 12.25 3.97 -5.70
CA MET A 415 11.09 3.16 -6.09
C MET A 415 10.18 2.95 -4.89
N PHE A 416 8.87 3.11 -5.06
CA PHE A 416 7.82 2.81 -4.09
C PHE A 416 6.87 1.76 -4.67
N GLN A 417 6.37 0.85 -3.85
CA GLN A 417 5.44 -0.21 -4.27
C GLN A 417 4.11 -0.14 -3.53
N LEU A 418 3.03 -0.51 -4.24
CA LEU A 418 1.67 -0.53 -3.72
C LEU A 418 0.99 -1.86 -4.03
N GLY A 419 0.17 -2.36 -3.10
CA GLY A 419 -0.62 -3.57 -3.31
C GLY A 419 -1.40 -4.02 -2.07
N ARG A 420 -2.23 -5.08 -2.21
CA ARG A 420 -3.13 -5.51 -1.12
C ARG A 420 -2.51 -6.39 -0.04
N MET A 421 -1.28 -6.88 -0.24
CA MET A 421 -0.58 -7.64 0.80
C MET A 421 0.04 -6.68 1.83
N ILE A 422 -0.19 -6.94 3.12
CA ILE A 422 0.67 -6.41 4.19
C ILE A 422 1.94 -7.24 4.17
N VAL A 423 3.00 -6.68 3.59
CA VAL A 423 4.36 -7.22 3.55
C VAL A 423 5.34 -6.05 3.38
N PRO A 424 6.60 -6.12 3.86
CA PRO A 424 7.56 -5.02 3.77
C PRO A 424 7.85 -4.52 2.35
N GLN A 425 7.57 -5.34 1.33
CA GLN A 425 7.74 -5.00 -0.08
C GLN A 425 6.66 -4.05 -0.64
N ASN A 426 5.58 -3.75 0.10
CA ASN A 426 4.58 -2.74 -0.29
C ASN A 426 4.66 -1.55 0.68
N ASP A 427 5.21 -0.41 0.23
CA ASP A 427 5.30 0.81 1.05
C ASP A 427 3.91 1.38 1.40
N PHE A 428 2.93 1.25 0.49
CA PHE A 428 1.53 1.62 0.76
C PHE A 428 0.58 0.45 0.48
N VAL A 429 -0.05 -0.05 1.55
CA VAL A 429 -0.96 -1.20 1.47
C VAL A 429 -2.37 -0.74 1.13
N VAL A 430 -2.72 -0.83 -0.15
CA VAL A 430 -4.04 -0.52 -0.69
C VAL A 430 -4.78 -1.84 -0.98
N ARG A 431 -5.86 -2.10 -0.24
CA ARG A 431 -6.56 -3.39 -0.23
C ARG A 431 -7.80 -3.47 -1.11
N GLY A 432 -8.51 -2.35 -1.26
CA GLY A 432 -9.77 -2.28 -2.00
C GLY A 432 -10.86 -3.20 -1.43
N PRO A 433 -11.81 -3.66 -2.26
CA PRO A 433 -12.89 -4.53 -1.82
C PRO A 433 -12.43 -5.98 -1.62
N LEU A 434 -12.53 -6.46 -0.38
CA LEU A 434 -12.15 -7.80 0.06
C LEU A 434 -13.35 -8.63 0.53
N HIS A 435 -13.37 -9.89 0.11
CA HIS A 435 -14.32 -10.92 0.57
C HIS A 435 -13.59 -12.22 0.90
N LEU A 436 -14.24 -13.12 1.64
CA LEU A 436 -13.78 -14.49 1.81
C LEU A 436 -14.38 -15.37 0.71
N ASP A 437 -13.58 -16.25 0.12
CA ASP A 437 -14.08 -17.30 -0.77
C ASP A 437 -14.67 -18.49 0.02
N SER A 438 -15.17 -19.50 -0.69
CA SER A 438 -15.75 -20.71 -0.07
C SER A 438 -14.74 -21.58 0.69
N GLY A 439 -13.44 -21.29 0.62
CA GLY A 439 -12.37 -21.90 1.41
C GLY A 439 -11.89 -21.03 2.58
N GLY A 440 -12.47 -19.84 2.78
CA GLY A 440 -12.02 -18.88 3.79
C GLY A 440 -10.79 -18.06 3.36
N VAL A 441 -10.43 -18.05 2.08
CA VAL A 441 -9.29 -17.28 1.54
C VAL A 441 -9.72 -15.87 1.20
N LEU A 442 -8.90 -14.88 1.56
CA LEU A 442 -9.18 -13.46 1.37
C LEU A 442 -8.94 -13.03 -0.09
N CYS A 443 -10.03 -12.81 -0.82
CA CYS A 443 -10.07 -12.50 -2.25
C CYS A 443 -10.48 -11.03 -2.51
N GLY A 444 -9.92 -10.44 -3.56
CA GLY A 444 -10.20 -9.07 -3.99
C GLY A 444 -9.52 -8.76 -5.34
N PRO A 445 -9.97 -7.73 -6.07
CA PRO A 445 -9.48 -7.42 -7.42
C PRO A 445 -8.12 -6.74 -7.43
N VAL A 446 -7.77 -6.04 -6.33
CA VAL A 446 -6.47 -5.37 -6.20
C VAL A 446 -5.37 -6.43 -6.18
N SER A 447 -4.33 -6.22 -6.98
CA SER A 447 -3.20 -7.13 -7.08
C SER A 447 -2.38 -7.15 -5.78
N ARG A 448 -1.76 -8.30 -5.47
CA ARG A 448 -0.95 -8.51 -4.25
C ARG A 448 0.21 -7.52 -4.16
N TYR A 449 0.86 -7.32 -5.30
CA TYR A 449 1.81 -6.26 -5.62
C TYR A 449 1.27 -5.63 -6.91
N ALA A 450 0.65 -4.46 -6.81
CA ALA A 450 -0.21 -3.90 -7.86
C ALA A 450 0.53 -2.98 -8.83
N CYS A 451 1.36 -2.06 -8.32
CA CYS A 451 2.16 -1.16 -9.13
C CYS A 451 3.46 -0.75 -8.41
N ARG A 452 4.36 -0.15 -9.20
CA ARG A 452 5.52 0.62 -8.73
C ARG A 452 5.36 2.06 -9.17
N ILE A 453 5.78 3.00 -8.34
CA ILE A 453 6.09 4.37 -8.76
C ILE A 453 7.58 4.56 -8.57
N THR A 454 8.31 4.97 -9.61
CA THR A 454 9.68 5.46 -9.43
C THR A 454 9.70 6.98 -9.48
N CYS A 455 10.56 7.59 -8.68
CA CYS A 455 10.66 9.03 -8.52
C CYS A 455 12.11 9.44 -8.76
N SER A 456 12.35 10.36 -9.70
CA SER A 456 13.72 10.81 -9.97
C SER A 456 14.29 11.58 -8.79
N ARG A 457 15.50 11.23 -8.36
CA ARG A 457 16.27 11.95 -7.34
C ARG A 457 16.85 13.26 -7.88
N LEU A 458 16.83 13.48 -9.18
CA LEU A 458 17.29 14.71 -9.86
C LEU A 458 16.09 15.60 -10.26
N PRO A 459 16.27 16.94 -10.34
CA PRO A 459 15.25 17.83 -10.89
C PRO A 459 14.83 17.44 -12.31
N PRO A 460 13.54 17.58 -12.70
CA PRO A 460 12.42 18.14 -11.94
C PRO A 460 11.66 17.09 -11.09
N PHE A 461 12.33 16.02 -10.65
CA PHE A 461 11.82 15.03 -9.68
C PHE A 461 10.56 14.26 -10.12
N HIS A 462 10.42 14.02 -11.44
CA HIS A 462 9.28 13.29 -12.02
C HIS A 462 9.00 11.94 -11.34
N CYS A 463 7.72 11.67 -11.08
CA CYS A 463 7.19 10.36 -10.65
C CYS A 463 6.64 9.61 -11.87
N LYS A 464 7.03 8.35 -12.09
CA LYS A 464 6.55 7.50 -13.20
C LYS A 464 5.92 6.20 -12.70
N LEU A 465 4.77 5.82 -13.26
CA LEU A 465 4.03 4.63 -12.86
C LEU A 465 4.37 3.41 -13.73
N TYR A 466 4.44 2.24 -13.11
CA TYR A 466 4.61 0.94 -13.75
C TYR A 466 3.64 -0.09 -13.16
N ALA A 467 3.07 -0.95 -13.99
CA ALA A 467 2.20 -2.02 -13.49
C ALA A 467 3.00 -3.16 -12.82
N ALA A 468 2.35 -3.87 -11.90
CA ALA A 468 2.93 -4.83 -10.96
C ALA A 468 3.99 -4.25 -10.01
N GLY A 469 4.18 -4.93 -8.88
CA GLY A 469 5.34 -4.78 -8.01
C GLY A 469 6.05 -6.12 -7.82
N PHE A 470 7.32 -6.09 -7.44
CA PHE A 470 8.11 -7.27 -7.15
C PHE A 470 7.66 -7.95 -5.86
N ASN A 471 7.67 -9.29 -5.87
CA ASN A 471 7.47 -10.13 -4.69
C ASN A 471 8.72 -10.21 -3.79
N ASN A 472 8.64 -11.02 -2.73
CA ASN A 472 9.74 -11.32 -1.81
C ASN A 472 11.00 -11.82 -2.56
N GLU A 473 10.81 -12.61 -3.63
CA GLU A 473 11.87 -13.12 -4.50
C GLU A 473 12.48 -12.06 -5.45
N ARG A 474 12.02 -10.80 -5.37
CA ARG A 474 12.38 -9.66 -6.23
C ARG A 474 12.06 -9.88 -7.71
N ASP A 475 10.99 -10.62 -8.00
CA ASP A 475 10.50 -10.94 -9.34
C ASP A 475 9.05 -10.45 -9.57
N ILE A 476 8.74 -10.02 -10.79
CA ILE A 476 7.37 -9.83 -11.28
C ILE A 476 7.04 -11.03 -12.17
N PHE A 477 6.30 -11.99 -11.62
CA PHE A 477 5.89 -13.19 -12.35
C PHE A 477 4.56 -12.97 -13.09
N LEU A 478 4.60 -13.06 -14.42
CA LEU A 478 3.43 -12.95 -15.30
C LEU A 478 3.12 -14.31 -15.93
N SER A 479 1.91 -14.81 -15.64
CA SER A 479 1.46 -16.13 -16.10
C SER A 479 1.07 -16.13 -17.58
N GLU A 480 0.78 -17.33 -18.10
CA GLU A 480 0.27 -17.54 -19.45
C GLU A 480 -1.00 -16.73 -19.78
N MET A 481 -1.81 -16.39 -18.76
CA MET A 481 -3.06 -15.62 -18.93
C MET A 481 -2.87 -14.09 -19.06
N ALA A 482 -1.70 -13.55 -18.71
CA ALA A 482 -1.44 -12.11 -18.79
C ALA A 482 -1.20 -11.66 -20.26
N PRO A 483 -1.78 -10.56 -20.77
CA PRO A 483 -1.42 -10.02 -22.08
C PRO A 483 0.07 -9.70 -22.13
N LYS A 484 0.77 -10.20 -23.15
CA LYS A 484 2.21 -10.01 -23.33
C LYS A 484 2.57 -10.17 -24.81
N TRP A 485 3.45 -9.32 -25.29
CA TRP A 485 3.80 -9.24 -26.70
C TRP A 485 5.28 -8.89 -26.85
N GLN A 486 5.84 -9.30 -27.98
CA GLN A 486 7.11 -8.75 -28.43
C GLN A 486 6.84 -7.37 -29.03
N LEU A 487 7.67 -6.38 -28.70
CA LEU A 487 7.65 -5.08 -29.36
C LEU A 487 8.11 -5.22 -30.82
N LYS A 488 7.64 -4.30 -31.68
CA LYS A 488 8.11 -4.23 -33.07
C LYS A 488 9.59 -3.79 -33.12
N PRO A 489 10.34 -4.03 -34.21
CA PRO A 489 11.74 -3.60 -34.32
C PRO A 489 11.97 -2.08 -34.25
N ASP A 490 10.92 -1.30 -34.52
CA ASP A 490 10.83 0.16 -34.40
C ASP A 490 10.34 0.64 -33.02
N GLU A 491 9.82 -0.25 -32.16
CA GLU A 491 9.30 0.08 -30.84
C GLU A 491 10.29 -0.29 -29.73
N ILE A 492 10.61 0.70 -28.88
CA ILE A 492 11.42 0.54 -27.67
C ILE A 492 10.47 0.49 -26.44
N ALA A 493 10.84 -0.27 -25.41
CA ALA A 493 10.14 -0.30 -24.13
C ALA A 493 10.26 1.04 -23.40
N ALA A 494 9.23 1.46 -22.66
CA ALA A 494 9.23 2.80 -22.07
C ALA A 494 10.32 3.00 -21.00
N ASP A 495 10.64 1.97 -20.20
CA ASP A 495 11.78 2.00 -19.25
C ASP A 495 13.18 2.00 -19.90
N ASP A 496 13.29 1.66 -21.20
CA ASP A 496 14.52 1.91 -21.99
C ASP A 496 14.52 3.31 -22.62
N LEU A 497 13.36 3.78 -23.14
CA LEU A 497 13.21 5.15 -23.63
C LEU A 497 13.50 6.18 -22.54
N ASP A 498 13.03 5.94 -21.31
CA ASP A 498 13.27 6.79 -20.15
C ASP A 498 14.77 6.92 -19.83
N ALA A 499 15.52 5.81 -19.94
CA ALA A 499 16.97 5.80 -19.74
C ALA A 499 17.74 6.55 -20.85
N ILE A 500 17.15 6.70 -22.04
CA ILE A 500 17.66 7.53 -23.14
C ILE A 500 17.30 8.99 -22.90
N GLU A 501 16.03 9.30 -22.61
CA GLU A 501 15.51 10.66 -22.38
C GLU A 501 16.24 11.35 -21.21
N GLN A 502 16.43 10.65 -20.09
CA GLN A 502 17.21 11.17 -18.94
C GLN A 502 18.64 11.56 -19.36
N LYS A 503 19.27 10.75 -20.20
CA LYS A 503 20.65 10.99 -20.68
C LYS A 503 20.71 12.16 -21.65
N GLU A 504 19.73 12.30 -22.54
CA GLU A 504 19.66 13.41 -23.50
C GLU A 504 19.36 14.74 -22.79
N LYS A 505 18.39 14.77 -21.87
CA LYS A 505 18.12 15.94 -21.02
C LYS A 505 19.34 16.33 -20.16
N GLN A 506 20.10 15.35 -19.66
CA GLN A 506 21.34 15.64 -18.94
C GLN A 506 22.43 16.26 -19.83
N ILE A 507 22.59 15.77 -21.08
CA ILE A 507 23.50 16.36 -22.06
C ILE A 507 23.09 17.81 -22.38
N GLN A 508 21.79 18.09 -22.47
CA GLN A 508 21.30 19.46 -22.68
C GLN A 508 21.57 20.38 -21.47
N LEU A 509 21.21 19.96 -20.26
CA LEU A 509 21.49 20.73 -19.03
C LEU A 509 23.00 20.98 -18.84
N GLN A 510 23.84 20.01 -19.25
CA GLN A 510 25.30 20.14 -19.25
C GLN A 510 25.78 21.17 -20.30
N GLN A 511 25.17 21.22 -21.49
CA GLN A 511 25.47 22.25 -22.49
C GLN A 511 25.05 23.65 -22.02
N GLU A 512 23.90 23.77 -21.35
CA GLU A 512 23.40 25.03 -20.78
C GLU A 512 24.28 25.52 -19.62
N TYR A 513 24.73 24.60 -18.74
CA TYR A 513 25.68 24.90 -17.66
C TYR A 513 27.06 25.32 -18.20
N ASN A 514 27.61 24.56 -19.15
CA ASN A 514 28.88 24.89 -19.79
C ASN A 514 28.81 26.24 -20.54
N GLY A 515 27.74 26.48 -21.30
CA GLY A 515 27.49 27.76 -21.98
C GLY A 515 27.27 28.93 -21.02
N THR A 516 26.90 28.67 -19.77
CA THR A 516 26.83 29.68 -18.70
C THR A 516 28.22 29.97 -18.12
N ILE A 517 29.13 28.99 -18.08
CA ILE A 517 30.53 29.18 -17.71
C ILE A 517 31.32 29.87 -18.84
N GLU A 518 31.09 29.52 -20.11
CA GLU A 518 31.75 30.13 -21.27
C GLU A 518 31.36 31.61 -21.46
N LYS A 519 30.13 32.01 -21.08
CA LYS A 519 29.74 33.43 -21.00
C LYS A 519 30.63 34.26 -20.05
N ASN A 520 31.30 33.63 -19.08
CA ASN A 520 32.27 34.28 -18.19
C ASN A 520 33.74 34.18 -18.67
N LYS A 521 34.01 33.56 -19.83
CA LYS A 521 35.35 33.47 -20.46
C LYS A 521 35.23 33.55 -21.98
N ASN A 522 34.96 34.76 -22.48
CA ASN A 522 34.57 34.96 -23.88
C ASN A 522 35.77 34.89 -24.87
N MET A 523 35.44 34.47 -26.10
CA MET A 523 36.22 34.42 -27.34
C MET A 523 37.20 33.24 -27.59
N ASN A 524 37.15 32.80 -28.86
CA ASN A 524 38.09 31.94 -29.60
C ASN A 524 38.09 30.42 -29.34
N ALA A 525 37.11 29.71 -29.92
CA ALA A 525 37.38 28.75 -31.00
C ALA A 525 36.10 28.37 -31.77
N SER A 526 36.21 28.12 -33.08
CA SER A 526 35.20 27.37 -33.84
C SER A 526 35.64 25.92 -33.99
N SER A 527 34.76 24.96 -33.74
CA SER A 527 34.94 23.56 -34.11
C SER A 527 33.60 22.95 -34.55
N GLN A 528 33.66 21.92 -35.39
CA GLN A 528 32.51 21.42 -36.14
C GLN A 528 31.78 20.31 -35.37
N MET A 529 30.44 20.39 -35.30
CA MET A 529 29.63 19.25 -34.85
C MET A 529 29.67 18.14 -35.90
N SER A 530 30.18 16.96 -35.52
CA SER A 530 30.03 15.73 -36.31
C SER A 530 28.95 14.85 -35.70
N SER A 531 27.97 14.44 -36.51
CA SER A 531 26.80 13.66 -36.08
C SER A 531 27.12 12.17 -35.91
N SER A 532 27.75 11.83 -34.79
CA SER A 532 28.07 10.45 -34.41
C SER A 532 26.83 9.68 -33.93
N GLN A 533 26.03 9.15 -34.86
CA GLN A 533 24.99 8.17 -34.51
C GLN A 533 25.59 6.98 -33.71
N PRO A 534 24.95 6.55 -32.61
CA PRO A 534 25.48 5.48 -31.76
C PRO A 534 25.46 4.13 -32.50
N LYS A 535 26.62 3.71 -33.00
CA LYS A 535 26.83 2.40 -33.61
C LYS A 535 26.89 1.29 -32.54
N ASN A 536 25.73 0.80 -32.12
CA ASN A 536 25.64 -0.43 -31.32
C ASN A 536 24.33 -1.19 -31.62
N LYS A 537 24.22 -1.74 -32.84
CA LYS A 537 22.99 -2.43 -33.30
C LYS A 537 22.87 -3.87 -32.78
N ASP A 538 23.97 -4.45 -32.27
CA ASP A 538 24.08 -5.91 -32.05
C ASP A 538 23.59 -6.37 -30.67
N THR A 539 23.01 -5.47 -29.87
CA THR A 539 22.45 -5.77 -28.53
C THR A 539 20.95 -5.49 -28.38
N ILE A 540 20.27 -4.99 -29.42
CA ILE A 540 18.80 -4.83 -29.42
C ILE A 540 18.16 -6.19 -29.74
N GLY A 541 18.22 -7.11 -28.77
CA GLY A 541 17.41 -8.32 -28.78
C GLY A 541 15.92 -7.98 -28.73
N CYS A 542 15.08 -8.89 -29.23
CA CYS A 542 13.63 -8.76 -29.25
C CYS A 542 13.09 -8.26 -27.90
N GLN A 543 12.64 -7.01 -27.84
CA GLN A 543 12.08 -6.44 -26.61
C GLN A 543 10.65 -6.97 -26.38
N TRP A 544 10.24 -7.03 -25.12
CA TRP A 544 8.94 -7.55 -24.69
C TRP A 544 8.27 -6.60 -23.72
N ASP A 545 6.94 -6.58 -23.73
CA ASP A 545 6.12 -5.90 -22.74
C ASP A 545 4.82 -6.66 -22.46
N ALA A 546 4.15 -6.32 -21.34
CA ALA A 546 3.01 -7.04 -20.81
C ALA A 546 2.11 -6.17 -19.92
N LEU A 547 0.84 -6.57 -19.83
CA LEU A 547 -0.14 -6.04 -18.87
C LEU A 547 -0.33 -7.04 -17.72
N THR A 548 -0.67 -6.55 -16.53
CA THR A 548 -1.08 -7.43 -15.41
C THR A 548 -2.50 -7.97 -15.64
N THR A 549 -2.87 -9.09 -15.01
CA THR A 549 -4.18 -9.74 -15.22
C THR A 549 -5.36 -8.78 -15.08
N PHE A 550 -5.36 -7.94 -14.03
CA PHE A 550 -6.42 -6.96 -13.74
C PHE A 550 -6.09 -5.51 -14.16
N GLY A 551 -4.90 -5.29 -14.74
CA GLY A 551 -4.45 -3.98 -15.19
C GLY A 551 -4.02 -3.04 -14.06
N VAL A 552 -3.41 -1.94 -14.46
CA VAL A 552 -3.23 -0.71 -13.69
C VAL A 552 -3.57 0.42 -14.65
N ARG A 553 -4.40 1.37 -14.24
CA ARG A 553 -4.88 2.43 -15.13
C ARG A 553 -4.55 3.82 -14.60
N ILE A 554 -4.38 4.77 -15.51
CA ILE A 554 -4.21 6.18 -15.20
C ILE A 554 -5.25 7.02 -15.94
N TRP A 555 -5.70 8.09 -15.32
CA TRP A 555 -6.41 9.20 -15.94
C TRP A 555 -5.63 10.47 -15.62
N LYS A 556 -5.33 11.25 -16.67
CA LYS A 556 -4.50 12.46 -16.56
C LYS A 556 -5.34 13.69 -16.95
N PRO A 557 -5.39 14.76 -16.13
CA PRO A 557 -6.25 15.92 -16.41
C PRO A 557 -6.04 16.55 -17.79
N GLU A 558 -4.80 16.59 -18.26
CA GLU A 558 -4.41 17.16 -19.56
C GLU A 558 -4.73 16.26 -20.76
N ILE A 559 -5.02 14.97 -20.53
CA ILE A 559 -5.41 13.99 -21.57
C ILE A 559 -6.93 13.77 -21.56
N GLY A 560 -7.57 13.85 -20.40
CA GLY A 560 -9.01 13.65 -20.23
C GLY A 560 -9.50 12.20 -20.41
N ALA A 561 -8.64 11.27 -20.83
CA ALA A 561 -8.95 9.87 -21.09
C ALA A 561 -8.31 8.92 -20.08
N TRP A 562 -8.91 7.73 -19.90
CA TRP A 562 -8.29 6.62 -19.20
C TRP A 562 -7.32 5.87 -20.11
N ARG A 563 -6.19 5.46 -19.55
CA ARG A 563 -5.16 4.60 -20.16
C ARG A 563 -4.85 3.42 -19.25
N GLU A 564 -4.37 2.33 -19.83
CA GLU A 564 -3.83 1.17 -19.12
C GLU A 564 -2.30 1.19 -19.25
N VAL A 565 -1.59 1.00 -18.13
CA VAL A 565 -0.13 1.09 -18.05
C VAL A 565 0.47 -0.31 -18.04
N SER A 566 1.57 -0.50 -18.77
CA SER A 566 2.27 -1.78 -18.84
C SER A 566 3.25 -2.01 -17.68
N VAL A 567 3.78 -3.23 -17.59
CA VAL A 567 4.80 -3.60 -16.60
C VAL A 567 6.13 -2.86 -16.85
N HIS A 568 6.34 -2.36 -18.06
CA HIS A 568 7.50 -1.54 -18.45
C HIS A 568 7.19 -0.06 -18.70
N GLY A 569 6.01 0.43 -18.26
CA GLY A 569 5.65 1.86 -18.27
C GLY A 569 5.00 2.37 -19.55
N GLY A 570 4.81 1.52 -20.56
CA GLY A 570 4.13 1.84 -21.80
C GLY A 570 2.66 2.19 -21.57
N VAL A 571 2.16 3.19 -22.31
CA VAL A 571 0.78 3.69 -22.19
C VAL A 571 -0.09 3.10 -23.31
N HIS A 572 -1.22 2.51 -22.93
CA HIS A 572 -2.15 1.84 -23.82
C HIS A 572 -3.60 2.31 -23.62
N GLU A 573 -4.43 2.08 -24.63
CA GLU A 573 -5.89 2.09 -24.49
C GLU A 573 -6.34 0.99 -23.50
N PRO A 574 -7.34 1.22 -22.63
CA PRO A 574 -7.89 0.18 -21.76
C PRO A 574 -8.45 -0.99 -22.57
N ARG A 575 -7.96 -2.21 -22.32
CA ARG A 575 -8.23 -3.36 -23.21
C ARG A 575 -9.69 -3.81 -23.22
N GLN A 576 -10.20 -4.08 -24.44
CA GLN A 576 -11.53 -4.66 -24.69
C GLN A 576 -11.58 -6.18 -24.46
N ARG A 577 -10.44 -6.85 -24.30
CA ARG A 577 -10.31 -8.30 -24.08
C ARG A 577 -9.33 -8.57 -22.95
N ALA A 578 -9.55 -9.64 -22.18
CA ALA A 578 -8.68 -9.97 -21.05
C ALA A 578 -7.26 -10.37 -21.47
N ASP A 579 -7.10 -10.95 -22.66
CA ASP A 579 -5.90 -11.62 -23.19
C ASP A 579 -5.08 -10.80 -24.19
N VAL A 580 -5.60 -9.65 -24.66
CA VAL A 580 -4.97 -8.78 -25.66
C VAL A 580 -4.84 -7.37 -25.07
N ALA A 581 -3.73 -6.67 -25.33
CA ALA A 581 -3.56 -5.28 -24.93
C ALA A 581 -4.31 -4.31 -25.87
N GLY A 582 -4.67 -3.13 -25.37
CA GLY A 582 -5.19 -2.05 -26.22
C GLY A 582 -4.09 -1.37 -27.05
N ALA A 583 -4.50 -0.47 -27.95
CA ALA A 583 -3.57 0.27 -28.80
C ALA A 583 -2.54 1.05 -27.96
N ARG A 584 -1.26 1.01 -28.34
CA ARG A 584 -0.19 1.78 -27.68
C ARG A 584 -0.25 3.24 -28.13
N TYR A 585 -0.12 4.16 -27.18
CA TYR A 585 0.11 5.58 -27.45
C TYR A 585 1.60 5.88 -27.23
N PRO A 586 2.41 6.05 -28.29
CA PRO A 586 3.86 6.26 -28.15
C PRO A 586 4.20 7.68 -27.64
N ASP A 587 3.35 8.66 -27.93
CA ASP A 587 3.51 10.06 -27.52
C ASP A 587 3.03 10.33 -26.09
N GLU A 588 2.41 9.34 -25.43
CA GLU A 588 1.96 9.41 -24.04
C GLU A 588 2.90 8.59 -23.12
N ASN A 589 3.10 9.08 -21.90
CA ASN A 589 3.99 8.44 -20.91
C ASN A 589 3.31 8.33 -19.53
N SER A 590 3.82 7.42 -18.70
CA SER A 590 3.27 7.14 -17.36
C SER A 590 3.70 8.13 -16.26
N THR A 591 4.26 9.30 -16.64
CA THR A 591 4.64 10.34 -15.67
C THR A 591 3.39 10.93 -15.03
N LEU A 592 3.33 10.88 -13.70
CA LEU A 592 2.26 11.45 -12.89
C LEU A 592 2.38 12.97 -12.91
N THR A 593 1.30 13.63 -13.31
CA THR A 593 1.11 15.10 -13.23
C THR A 593 0.06 15.42 -12.16
N ASP A 594 0.06 16.65 -11.67
CA ASP A 594 -0.86 17.06 -10.60
C ASP A 594 -2.32 16.74 -10.94
N GLY A 595 -3.04 16.09 -10.03
CA GLY A 595 -4.42 15.65 -10.24
C GLY A 595 -4.57 14.38 -11.08
N THR A 596 -3.49 13.68 -11.43
CA THR A 596 -3.53 12.34 -12.05
C THR A 596 -4.21 11.35 -11.11
N ILE A 597 -5.09 10.49 -11.64
CA ILE A 597 -5.78 9.45 -10.87
C ILE A 597 -5.33 8.07 -11.33
N ILE A 598 -4.86 7.26 -10.40
CA ILE A 598 -4.42 5.88 -10.60
C ILE A 598 -5.53 4.94 -10.15
N ASP A 599 -5.97 4.01 -10.99
CA ASP A 599 -6.87 2.91 -10.61
C ASP A 599 -6.10 1.58 -10.47
N LEU A 600 -6.33 0.93 -9.33
CA LEU A 600 -5.79 -0.40 -8.99
C LEU A 600 -6.91 -1.46 -9.01
N ALA A 601 -7.72 -1.46 -10.08
CA ALA A 601 -8.83 -2.38 -10.35
C ALA A 601 -10.04 -2.25 -9.41
N GLY A 602 -10.61 -1.04 -9.29
CA GLY A 602 -11.81 -0.74 -8.50
C GLY A 602 -11.54 -0.04 -7.17
N ILE A 603 -10.32 0.50 -7.01
CA ILE A 603 -9.98 1.50 -6.00
C ILE A 603 -9.05 2.51 -6.65
N GLN A 604 -9.26 3.79 -6.35
CA GLN A 604 -8.55 4.89 -7.01
C GLN A 604 -7.74 5.73 -6.02
N LEU A 605 -6.57 6.18 -6.48
CA LEU A 605 -5.65 7.06 -5.78
C LEU A 605 -5.48 8.33 -6.61
N LEU A 606 -5.67 9.50 -6.00
CA LEU A 606 -5.33 10.79 -6.59
C LEU A 606 -3.85 11.07 -6.28
N PHE A 607 -3.07 11.46 -7.28
CA PHE A 607 -1.72 11.98 -7.10
C PHE A 607 -1.75 13.51 -7.02
N GLU A 608 -1.22 14.03 -5.92
CA GLU A 608 -0.92 15.45 -5.73
C GLU A 608 0.60 15.67 -5.88
N SER A 609 0.98 16.70 -6.63
CA SER A 609 2.38 17.10 -6.76
C SER A 609 2.90 17.75 -5.48
N ALA A 610 4.19 17.60 -5.18
CA ALA A 610 4.81 18.33 -4.07
C ALA A 610 4.68 19.86 -4.19
N ASP A 611 4.42 20.39 -5.40
CA ASP A 611 4.21 21.81 -5.65
C ASP A 611 2.80 22.27 -5.23
N SER A 612 1.76 21.47 -5.49
CA SER A 612 0.41 21.71 -4.95
C SER A 612 0.40 21.67 -3.42
N MET A 613 1.03 20.66 -2.83
CA MET A 613 1.10 20.51 -1.36
C MET A 613 1.63 21.79 -0.69
N ARG A 614 2.73 22.35 -1.20
CA ARG A 614 3.32 23.60 -0.68
C ARG A 614 2.42 24.82 -0.90
N ASN A 615 1.62 24.87 -1.98
CA ASN A 615 0.69 25.97 -2.19
C ASN A 615 -0.37 26.01 -1.08
N HIS A 616 -0.94 24.86 -0.70
CA HIS A 616 -1.91 24.77 0.39
C HIS A 616 -1.32 25.26 1.74
N ASP A 617 -0.09 24.88 2.08
CA ASP A 617 0.60 25.37 3.28
C ASP A 617 0.77 26.91 3.28
N THR A 618 1.15 27.51 2.15
CA THR A 618 1.36 28.97 2.06
C THR A 618 0.07 29.79 2.18
N VAL A 619 -1.09 29.21 1.86
CA VAL A 619 -2.40 29.87 2.06
C VAL A 619 -2.75 29.99 3.55
N HIS A 620 -2.21 29.11 4.40
CA HIS A 620 -2.39 29.17 5.85
C HIS A 620 -1.42 30.11 6.58
N TYR A 621 -0.36 30.62 5.93
CA TYR A 621 0.62 31.50 6.58
C TYR A 621 0.89 32.80 5.79
N LYS A 622 0.00 33.78 5.96
CA LYS A 622 0.29 35.20 5.67
C LYS A 622 -0.08 36.12 6.84
N PRO A 623 0.74 36.19 7.90
CA PRO A 623 0.70 37.30 8.84
C PRO A 623 1.22 38.58 8.15
N THR A 624 0.36 39.25 7.37
CA THR A 624 0.63 40.62 6.93
C THR A 624 0.51 41.55 8.12
N VAL A 625 1.61 41.71 8.86
CA VAL A 625 1.77 42.82 9.81
C VAL A 625 1.66 44.11 8.99
N PRO A 626 0.70 45.01 9.29
CA PRO A 626 0.69 46.33 8.68
C PRO A 626 1.98 47.06 9.09
N ALA A 627 2.75 47.52 8.11
CA ALA A 627 3.79 48.49 8.39
C ALA A 627 3.12 49.84 8.64
N ASP A 628 3.54 50.49 9.73
CA ASP A 628 3.11 51.82 10.18
C ASP A 628 1.65 51.94 10.66
N GLU A 629 1.47 52.14 11.98
CA GLU A 629 0.84 53.35 12.50
C GLU A 629 1.15 53.53 14.00
N THR A 630 1.09 54.78 14.49
CA THR A 630 1.70 55.20 15.76
C THR A 630 0.88 54.87 17.01
N ARG A 631 1.55 54.43 18.07
CA ARG A 631 1.03 54.26 19.45
C ARG A 631 0.67 55.59 20.13
N PRO A 632 -0.55 55.73 20.68
CA PRO A 632 -0.86 56.65 21.78
C PRO A 632 -0.84 55.94 23.16
N SER A 633 -1.05 56.72 24.23
CA SER A 633 -0.89 56.31 25.64
C SER A 633 -2.13 55.67 26.28
N GLU A 634 -1.99 55.31 27.56
CA GLU A 634 -2.97 54.61 28.40
C GLU A 634 -4.06 55.56 28.97
N GLU A 635 -4.90 55.02 29.86
CA GLU A 635 -6.06 55.63 30.57
C GLU A 635 -7.40 55.73 29.79
N SER A 636 -8.59 55.47 30.37
CA SER A 636 -8.92 54.76 31.64
C SER A 636 -10.43 54.39 31.75
N VAL A 637 -10.73 53.44 32.66
CA VAL A 637 -12.02 53.11 33.33
C VAL A 637 -13.29 52.70 32.53
N VAL A 638 -13.95 51.63 33.03
CA VAL A 638 -15.39 51.39 33.25
C VAL A 638 -15.87 50.03 32.69
N ASN A 639 -16.40 49.19 33.58
CA ASN A 639 -17.07 47.92 33.24
C ASN A 639 -18.48 48.18 32.68
N ASN A 640 -18.92 47.37 31.72
CA ASN A 640 -20.34 47.03 31.56
C ASN A 640 -20.50 45.68 30.87
N GLU A 641 -21.39 44.84 31.40
CA GLU A 641 -21.67 43.51 30.88
C GLU A 641 -22.74 43.58 29.78
N GLN A 642 -22.33 43.56 28.51
CA GLN A 642 -23.23 43.35 27.37
C GLN A 642 -22.60 42.39 26.35
N GLU A 643 -23.43 41.62 25.67
CA GLU A 643 -23.01 40.46 24.87
C GLU A 643 -22.06 40.84 23.72
N GLU A 644 -20.92 40.15 23.61
CA GLU A 644 -19.97 40.35 22.52
C GLU A 644 -20.59 39.97 21.15
N HIS A 645 -21.06 40.97 20.41
CA HIS A 645 -21.16 40.91 18.96
C HIS A 645 -19.74 40.79 18.37
N LYS A 646 -19.19 39.57 18.36
CA LYS A 646 -17.84 39.29 17.82
C LYS A 646 -17.75 39.73 16.37
N SER A 647 -16.88 40.72 16.15
CA SER A 647 -16.66 41.33 14.84
C SER A 647 -15.90 40.38 13.89
N PRO A 648 -15.98 40.58 12.56
CA PRO A 648 -15.48 39.60 11.58
C PRO A 648 -13.95 39.44 11.48
N SER A 649 -13.18 40.05 12.38
CA SER A 649 -11.72 40.15 12.30
C SER A 649 -10.98 38.84 12.61
N ASN A 650 -11.53 37.98 13.47
CA ASN A 650 -10.88 36.72 13.90
C ASN A 650 -10.96 35.58 12.88
N ASP A 651 -11.77 35.71 11.82
CA ASP A 651 -12.03 34.66 10.81
C ASP A 651 -10.76 34.24 10.02
N ARG A 652 -9.68 35.04 10.12
CA ARG A 652 -8.39 34.85 9.43
C ARG A 652 -7.45 33.82 10.10
N TYR A 653 -7.64 33.51 11.38
CA TYR A 653 -6.77 32.58 12.12
C TYR A 653 -7.35 31.16 12.25
N LEU A 654 -8.56 30.94 11.73
CA LEU A 654 -9.21 29.63 11.72
C LEU A 654 -8.67 28.75 10.58
N SER A 655 -8.65 27.43 10.81
CA SER A 655 -8.49 26.48 9.70
C SER A 655 -9.61 26.66 8.68
N ALA A 656 -9.41 26.23 7.42
CA ALA A 656 -10.45 26.34 6.42
C ALA A 656 -11.75 25.58 6.81
N PRO A 657 -11.69 24.34 7.36
CA PRO A 657 -12.84 23.69 7.96
C PRO A 657 -13.52 24.49 9.08
N ASP A 658 -12.75 25.01 10.05
CA ASP A 658 -13.32 25.75 11.18
C ASP A 658 -14.00 27.05 10.72
N ARG A 659 -13.43 27.74 9.72
CA ARG A 659 -14.03 28.92 9.09
C ARG A 659 -15.35 28.59 8.40
N ILE A 660 -15.41 27.48 7.65
CA ILE A 660 -16.64 27.01 6.98
C ILE A 660 -17.70 26.63 8.02
N VAL A 661 -17.33 25.92 9.09
CA VAL A 661 -18.21 25.56 10.22
C VAL A 661 -18.74 26.82 10.92
N ALA A 662 -17.87 27.79 11.23
CA ALA A 662 -18.24 29.05 11.84
C ALA A 662 -19.24 29.82 10.97
N ARG A 663 -18.98 29.95 9.66
CA ARG A 663 -19.87 30.62 8.70
C ARG A 663 -21.21 29.93 8.52
N PHE A 664 -21.24 28.59 8.52
CA PHE A 664 -22.49 27.82 8.49
C PHE A 664 -23.30 28.07 9.77
N ASN A 665 -22.68 27.92 10.94
CA ASN A 665 -23.36 28.02 12.24
C ASN A 665 -23.77 29.46 12.58
N ALA A 666 -23.04 30.48 12.11
CA ALA A 666 -23.40 31.89 12.26
C ALA A 666 -24.73 32.25 11.59
N ARG A 667 -25.10 31.55 10.50
CA ARG A 667 -26.41 31.72 9.83
C ARG A 667 -27.59 31.18 10.67
N ARG A 668 -27.33 30.49 11.79
CA ARG A 668 -28.32 29.85 12.68
C ARG A 668 -29.45 29.12 11.91
N PRO A 669 -29.12 28.22 10.96
CA PRO A 669 -30.14 27.60 10.10
C PRO A 669 -31.15 26.78 10.92
N GLN A 670 -32.43 27.03 10.71
CA GLN A 670 -33.51 26.32 11.39
C GLN A 670 -33.97 25.10 10.58
N CYS A 671 -34.51 24.09 11.27
CA CYS A 671 -35.10 22.91 10.63
C CYS A 671 -36.50 23.20 10.05
N PRO A 672 -36.68 23.01 8.72
CA PRO A 672 -37.84 22.38 8.09
C PRO A 672 -39.20 22.41 8.81
N VAL A 673 -39.28 21.53 9.80
CA VAL A 673 -40.51 20.96 10.35
C VAL A 673 -40.51 21.01 11.89
N GLN A 674 -39.33 20.93 12.52
CA GLN A 674 -39.17 20.89 13.98
C GLN A 674 -38.70 22.23 14.58
N LEU A 675 -38.31 23.20 13.75
CA LEU A 675 -37.83 24.54 14.17
C LEU A 675 -36.62 24.50 15.14
N HIS A 676 -35.86 23.41 15.16
CA HIS A 676 -34.59 23.32 15.87
C HIS A 676 -33.47 24.02 15.09
N THR A 677 -32.57 24.70 15.79
CA THR A 677 -31.37 25.29 15.18
C THR A 677 -30.34 24.20 14.92
N ILE A 678 -30.05 23.99 13.64
CA ILE A 678 -29.13 22.98 13.12
C ILE A 678 -27.69 23.48 13.28
N ARG A 679 -26.75 22.57 13.57
CA ARG A 679 -25.31 22.88 13.65
C ARG A 679 -24.47 21.89 12.85
N LEU A 680 -23.66 22.42 11.93
CA LEU A 680 -22.62 21.65 11.26
C LEU A 680 -21.40 21.54 12.19
N GLU A 681 -20.78 20.38 12.22
CA GLU A 681 -19.51 20.12 12.92
C GLU A 681 -18.60 19.32 11.98
N TYR A 682 -17.35 19.75 11.85
CA TYR A 682 -16.32 19.03 11.08
C TYR A 682 -15.69 17.91 11.91
N ASP A 683 -15.32 18.23 13.15
CA ASP A 683 -14.75 17.29 14.10
C ASP A 683 -15.73 16.16 14.45
N GLU A 684 -15.25 14.92 14.44
CA GLU A 684 -16.11 13.76 14.61
C GLU A 684 -16.59 13.56 16.05
N GLU A 685 -15.86 14.03 17.07
CA GLU A 685 -16.28 13.93 18.47
C GLU A 685 -17.37 14.96 18.78
N LYS A 686 -17.17 16.22 18.37
CA LYS A 686 -18.21 17.28 18.43
C LYS A 686 -19.47 16.87 17.67
N ARG A 687 -19.32 16.28 16.46
CA ARG A 687 -20.44 15.77 15.66
C ARG A 687 -21.19 14.62 16.34
N LYS A 688 -20.50 13.76 17.11
CA LYS A 688 -21.12 12.69 17.93
C LYS A 688 -21.76 13.20 19.22
N ALA A 689 -21.20 14.24 19.83
CA ALA A 689 -21.73 14.88 21.03
C ALA A 689 -22.96 15.77 20.74
N LEU A 690 -23.12 16.23 19.50
CA LEU A 690 -24.28 16.98 19.06
C LEU A 690 -25.57 16.13 19.16
N SER A 691 -26.60 16.71 19.78
CA SER A 691 -27.90 16.06 19.89
C SER A 691 -28.55 15.90 18.50
N LYS A 692 -29.18 14.74 18.24
CA LYS A 692 -29.60 14.34 16.88
C LYS A 692 -30.57 15.34 16.23
N ASP A 693 -31.44 15.93 17.04
CA ASP A 693 -32.37 17.03 16.72
C ASP A 693 -31.69 18.32 16.21
N ARG A 694 -30.36 18.41 16.30
CA ARG A 694 -29.54 19.52 15.79
C ARG A 694 -28.57 19.10 14.69
N THR A 695 -28.37 17.81 14.45
CA THR A 695 -27.51 17.30 13.38
C THR A 695 -28.14 17.62 12.02
N PRO A 696 -27.39 18.21 11.06
CA PRO A 696 -27.89 18.48 9.72
C PRO A 696 -28.08 17.17 8.96
N TYR A 697 -29.30 16.97 8.48
CA TYR A 697 -29.67 15.97 7.48
C TYR A 697 -30.16 16.69 6.22
N ILE A 698 -30.14 16.01 5.08
CA ILE A 698 -30.46 16.57 3.78
C ILE A 698 -31.19 15.52 2.94
N PHE A 699 -31.98 15.99 1.97
CA PHE A 699 -32.39 15.22 0.80
C PHE A 699 -31.50 15.60 -0.40
N PRO A 700 -30.40 14.87 -0.71
CA PRO A 700 -29.48 15.24 -1.80
C PRO A 700 -30.11 15.27 -3.19
N ALA A 701 -31.31 14.69 -3.35
CA ALA A 701 -32.11 14.73 -4.56
C ALA A 701 -32.81 16.09 -4.82
N CYS A 702 -32.80 17.00 -3.85
CA CYS A 702 -33.43 18.33 -3.95
C CYS A 702 -32.80 19.42 -3.06
N GLY A 703 -31.65 19.17 -2.44
CA GLY A 703 -30.89 20.19 -1.69
C GLY A 703 -31.38 20.54 -0.28
N HIS A 704 -32.64 20.25 0.05
CA HIS A 704 -33.29 20.72 1.27
C HIS A 704 -32.72 20.09 2.55
N VAL A 705 -32.25 20.95 3.47
CA VAL A 705 -31.68 20.61 4.77
C VAL A 705 -32.77 20.55 5.86
N HIS A 706 -32.70 19.57 6.75
CA HIS A 706 -33.56 19.37 7.93
C HIS A 706 -32.71 18.93 9.13
N ALA A 707 -33.27 18.96 10.33
CA ALA A 707 -32.72 18.20 11.46
C ALA A 707 -33.06 16.70 11.34
N TYR A 708 -32.49 15.86 12.20
CA TYR A 708 -32.82 14.43 12.22
C TYR A 708 -34.27 14.17 12.64
N ALA A 709 -35.09 13.74 11.68
CA ALA A 709 -36.41 13.17 11.88
C ALA A 709 -36.43 11.74 11.29
N PRO A 710 -36.51 10.67 12.09
CA PRO A 710 -36.48 9.30 11.58
C PRO A 710 -37.67 8.98 10.65
N GLU A 711 -38.79 9.67 10.80
CA GLU A 711 -40.01 9.57 9.98
C GLU A 711 -39.76 9.99 8.53
N LEU A 712 -38.74 10.84 8.28
CA LEU A 712 -38.36 11.28 6.94
C LEU A 712 -37.55 10.23 6.18
N ARG A 713 -37.12 9.12 6.81
CA ARG A 713 -36.39 8.04 6.15
C ARG A 713 -37.29 7.24 5.21
N GLY A 714 -37.20 7.53 3.91
CA GLY A 714 -38.01 6.90 2.86
C GLY A 714 -39.28 7.68 2.51
N ALA A 715 -39.59 8.73 3.27
CA ALA A 715 -40.58 9.73 2.88
C ALA A 715 -40.03 10.62 1.73
N PRO A 716 -40.91 11.29 0.95
CA PRO A 716 -40.50 12.43 0.16
C PRO A 716 -40.07 13.61 1.04
N CYS A 717 -39.26 14.53 0.51
CA CYS A 717 -38.96 15.80 1.17
C CYS A 717 -40.25 16.55 1.51
N PRO A 718 -40.47 17.01 2.75
CA PRO A 718 -41.76 17.60 3.15
C PRO A 718 -41.99 18.99 2.54
N LEU A 719 -40.95 19.69 2.08
CA LEU A 719 -41.05 20.99 1.41
C LEU A 719 -41.44 20.85 -0.08
N CYS A 720 -40.63 20.15 -0.88
CA CYS A 720 -40.80 20.08 -2.34
C CYS A 720 -41.38 18.75 -2.86
N ARG A 721 -41.69 17.80 -1.97
CA ARG A 721 -42.22 16.44 -2.28
C ARG A 721 -41.31 15.55 -3.16
N THR A 722 -40.10 15.99 -3.51
CA THR A 722 -39.10 15.17 -4.20
C THR A 722 -38.74 13.94 -3.39
N ARG A 723 -38.79 12.76 -4.02
CA ARG A 723 -38.36 11.49 -3.41
C ARG A 723 -36.85 11.35 -3.52
N GLY A 724 -36.20 10.96 -2.41
CA GLY A 724 -34.76 10.75 -2.35
C GLY A 724 -34.33 10.08 -1.05
N PRO A 725 -33.04 9.76 -0.92
CA PRO A 725 -32.48 9.33 0.36
C PRO A 725 -32.45 10.51 1.33
N PHE A 726 -32.75 10.24 2.60
CA PHE A 726 -32.58 11.20 3.71
C PHE A 726 -31.32 10.81 4.49
N VAL A 727 -30.29 11.67 4.43
CA VAL A 727 -28.93 11.36 4.93
C VAL A 727 -28.34 12.53 5.68
N GLU A 728 -27.41 12.26 6.58
CA GLU A 728 -26.59 13.26 7.27
C GLU A 728 -25.79 14.11 6.28
N LEU A 729 -25.76 15.43 6.47
CA LEU A 729 -24.98 16.39 5.70
C LEU A 729 -23.54 16.41 6.22
N LYS A 730 -22.55 16.24 5.34
CA LYS A 730 -21.17 15.94 5.73
C LYS A 730 -20.18 16.92 5.12
N LEU A 731 -19.64 17.80 5.95
CA LEU A 731 -18.39 18.50 5.67
C LEU A 731 -17.23 17.54 5.91
N GLU A 732 -16.32 17.50 4.95
CA GLU A 732 -15.08 16.74 4.95
C GLU A 732 -14.06 17.60 4.21
N TRP A 733 -12.78 17.50 4.56
CA TRP A 733 -11.77 18.42 4.03
C TRP A 733 -10.52 17.67 3.59
N GLU A 734 -10.14 17.88 2.34
CA GLU A 734 -8.95 17.30 1.74
C GLU A 734 -8.52 18.23 0.60
N PRO A 735 -7.50 19.09 0.78
CA PRO A 735 -7.15 20.14 -0.18
C PRO A 735 -6.93 19.62 -1.62
N ALA A 736 -6.27 18.48 -1.78
CA ALA A 736 -6.09 17.81 -3.07
C ALA A 736 -7.42 17.48 -3.80
N ILE A 737 -8.50 17.30 -3.05
CA ILE A 737 -9.85 17.03 -3.58
C ILE A 737 -10.64 18.33 -3.72
N CYS A 738 -10.64 19.18 -2.69
CA CYS A 738 -11.35 20.46 -2.61
C CYS A 738 -10.77 21.35 -1.51
N ASP A 739 -10.36 22.56 -1.90
CA ASP A 739 -9.85 23.65 -1.05
C ASP A 739 -10.81 24.87 -0.98
N GLU A 740 -11.99 24.76 -1.60
CA GLU A 740 -13.02 25.81 -1.71
C GLU A 740 -14.15 25.68 -0.67
N GLU A 741 -14.89 26.77 -0.42
CA GLU A 741 -16.09 26.74 0.45
C GLU A 741 -17.26 25.98 -0.24
N PRO A 742 -18.03 25.16 0.50
CA PRO A 742 -19.03 24.27 -0.09
C PRO A 742 -20.39 24.93 -0.36
N GLU A 743 -21.00 24.56 -1.48
CA GLU A 743 -22.25 25.14 -2.01
C GLU A 743 -23.31 24.08 -2.33
N VAL A 744 -22.87 22.88 -2.70
CA VAL A 744 -23.70 21.77 -3.16
C VAL A 744 -23.44 20.51 -2.34
N ALA A 745 -24.42 19.59 -2.32
CA ALA A 745 -24.30 18.28 -1.71
C ALA A 745 -24.41 17.15 -2.75
N PHE A 746 -23.49 16.20 -2.72
CA PHE A 746 -23.47 15.03 -3.60
C PHE A 746 -24.63 14.05 -3.32
N ASN A 747 -25.30 13.62 -4.38
CA ASN A 747 -26.41 12.68 -4.38
C ASN A 747 -25.90 11.29 -4.81
N PRO A 748 -25.94 10.24 -3.96
CA PRO A 748 -26.81 10.06 -2.79
C PRO A 748 -26.04 9.93 -1.45
N CYS A 749 -24.99 10.71 -1.20
CA CYS A 749 -24.14 10.57 -0.01
C CYS A 749 -24.22 11.71 1.02
N GLY A 750 -24.66 12.92 0.63
CA GLY A 750 -24.79 14.07 1.53
C GLY A 750 -23.48 14.82 1.81
N HIS A 751 -22.39 14.48 1.11
CA HIS A 751 -21.10 15.20 1.20
C HIS A 751 -21.19 16.57 0.53
N ILE A 752 -20.74 17.61 1.23
CA ILE A 752 -20.78 18.99 0.73
C ILE A 752 -19.44 19.41 0.11
N ILE A 753 -19.52 20.19 -0.96
CA ILE A 753 -18.36 20.58 -1.78
C ILE A 753 -18.73 21.82 -2.63
N SER A 754 -17.76 22.50 -3.28
CA SER A 754 -18.05 23.62 -4.19
C SER A 754 -18.72 23.16 -5.49
N GLU A 755 -19.48 24.01 -6.18
CA GLU A 755 -20.13 23.63 -7.43
C GLU A 755 -19.10 23.30 -8.54
N ARG A 756 -17.96 24.01 -8.57
CA ARG A 756 -16.84 23.74 -9.50
C ARG A 756 -16.31 22.33 -9.34
N VAL A 757 -16.01 21.93 -8.10
CA VAL A 757 -15.41 20.63 -7.82
C VAL A 757 -16.45 19.51 -7.92
N ALA A 758 -17.71 19.75 -7.55
CA ALA A 758 -18.81 18.81 -7.81
C ALA A 758 -18.94 18.47 -9.30
N ARG A 759 -18.87 19.49 -10.17
CA ARG A 759 -18.93 19.37 -11.63
C ARG A 759 -17.74 18.58 -12.21
N LYS A 760 -16.54 18.70 -11.62
CA LYS A 760 -15.37 17.87 -11.96
C LYS A 760 -15.66 16.39 -11.70
N TRP A 761 -16.07 16.05 -10.47
CA TRP A 761 -16.28 14.66 -10.05
C TRP A 761 -17.59 14.02 -10.54
N SER A 762 -18.58 14.80 -10.97
CA SER A 762 -19.77 14.28 -11.66
C SER A 762 -19.53 13.89 -13.11
N ASN A 763 -18.59 14.57 -13.77
CA ASN A 763 -18.33 14.39 -15.20
C ASN A 763 -17.18 13.40 -15.44
N LEU A 764 -16.25 13.28 -14.49
CA LEU A 764 -15.26 12.21 -14.48
C LEU A 764 -15.92 10.87 -14.15
N ALA A 765 -15.92 9.94 -15.10
CA ALA A 765 -16.38 8.58 -14.88
C ALA A 765 -15.18 7.67 -14.50
N LEU A 766 -15.20 7.08 -13.30
CA LEU A 766 -14.13 6.20 -12.79
C LEU A 766 -14.53 4.72 -12.95
N PRO A 767 -13.57 3.81 -13.19
CA PRO A 767 -13.85 2.39 -13.36
C PRO A 767 -14.22 1.70 -12.03
N ASP A 768 -15.29 0.91 -12.02
CA ASP A 768 -15.74 0.19 -10.82
C ASP A 768 -15.18 -1.24 -10.68
N ASN A 769 -14.62 -1.81 -11.75
CA ASN A 769 -13.90 -3.09 -11.71
C ASN A 769 -12.81 -3.17 -12.79
N ALA A 770 -12.04 -4.26 -12.76
CA ALA A 770 -10.98 -4.56 -13.73
C ALA A 770 -11.51 -4.66 -15.19
N PRO A 771 -10.68 -4.33 -16.20
CA PRO A 771 -10.96 -4.65 -17.60
C PRO A 771 -11.02 -6.18 -17.83
N PRO A 772 -11.64 -6.64 -18.93
CA PRO A 772 -12.31 -5.84 -19.96
C PRO A 772 -13.68 -5.31 -19.54
N ASN A 773 -14.32 -5.93 -18.54
CA ASN A 773 -15.72 -5.67 -18.16
C ASN A 773 -15.92 -4.42 -17.28
N ALA A 774 -15.02 -3.43 -17.35
CA ALA A 774 -15.02 -2.26 -16.48
C ALA A 774 -16.19 -1.32 -16.81
N ARG A 775 -17.02 -0.98 -15.81
CA ARG A 775 -18.05 0.05 -15.99
C ARG A 775 -17.52 1.36 -15.42
N TYR A 776 -17.74 2.45 -16.13
CA TYR A 776 -17.27 3.78 -15.75
C TYR A 776 -18.44 4.59 -15.20
N ARG A 777 -18.28 5.17 -14.00
CA ARG A 777 -19.31 6.02 -13.36
C ARG A 777 -18.67 7.04 -12.42
N PRO A 778 -19.25 8.22 -12.23
CA PRO A 778 -18.78 9.18 -11.25
C PRO A 778 -19.02 8.69 -9.80
N ILE A 779 -18.14 9.10 -8.89
CA ILE A 779 -18.20 8.78 -7.46
C ILE A 779 -17.97 10.03 -6.63
N CYS A 780 -18.52 10.07 -5.41
CA CYS A 780 -18.09 11.06 -4.42
C CYS A 780 -16.62 10.76 -4.03
N PRO A 781 -15.68 11.69 -4.25
CA PRO A 781 -14.24 11.45 -4.01
C PRO A 781 -13.93 11.19 -2.54
N PHE A 782 -14.76 11.70 -1.62
CA PHE A 782 -14.61 11.45 -0.20
C PHE A 782 -14.95 10.00 0.20
N CYS A 783 -16.04 9.41 -0.30
CA CYS A 783 -16.52 8.10 0.19
C CYS A 783 -16.57 6.98 -0.87
N ALA A 784 -16.14 7.25 -2.10
CA ALA A 784 -16.28 6.41 -3.30
C ALA A 784 -17.71 5.91 -3.61
N LYS A 785 -18.74 6.47 -2.96
CA LYS A 785 -20.13 6.12 -3.25
C LYS A 785 -20.48 6.62 -4.66
N PRO A 786 -21.05 5.78 -5.54
CA PRO A 786 -21.46 6.20 -6.88
C PRO A 786 -22.45 7.37 -6.81
N LEU A 787 -22.23 8.39 -7.63
CA LEU A 787 -23.18 9.49 -7.78
C LEU A 787 -24.33 9.06 -8.68
N LYS A 788 -25.50 9.67 -8.50
CA LYS A 788 -26.63 9.47 -9.42
C LYS A 788 -26.40 10.21 -10.73
N THR A 789 -26.75 9.58 -11.84
CA THR A 789 -26.66 10.16 -13.20
C THR A 789 -27.84 9.73 -14.09
N ASP A 790 -28.96 9.29 -13.50
CA ASP A 790 -30.14 8.88 -14.28
C ASP A 790 -30.85 10.13 -14.84
N ALA A 791 -31.46 10.02 -16.01
CA ALA A 791 -32.06 11.14 -16.75
C ALA A 791 -33.35 11.76 -16.12
N ARG A 792 -33.59 11.57 -14.82
CA ARG A 792 -34.70 12.20 -14.07
C ARG A 792 -34.16 13.33 -13.21
N HIS A 793 -34.91 14.43 -13.08
CA HIS A 793 -34.48 15.61 -12.33
C HIS A 793 -34.10 15.34 -10.85
N SER A 794 -34.68 14.33 -10.20
CA SER A 794 -34.34 13.91 -8.83
C SER A 794 -33.04 13.08 -8.71
N ASP A 795 -32.44 12.73 -9.84
CA ASP A 795 -31.29 11.83 -9.96
C ASP A 795 -30.05 12.53 -10.54
N GLN A 796 -30.01 13.87 -10.47
CA GLN A 796 -28.80 14.65 -10.67
C GLN A 796 -27.70 14.28 -9.65
N PRO A 797 -26.40 14.38 -10.01
CA PRO A 797 -25.27 13.93 -9.18
C PRO A 797 -25.03 14.78 -7.93
N TYR A 798 -25.50 16.02 -7.90
CA TYR A 798 -25.46 16.93 -6.76
C TYR A 798 -26.60 17.96 -6.85
N ASN A 799 -26.92 18.63 -5.75
CA ASN A 799 -27.87 19.75 -5.69
C ASN A 799 -27.34 20.85 -4.76
N LYS A 800 -27.72 22.12 -4.99
CA LYS A 800 -27.41 23.24 -4.08
C LYS A 800 -28.01 23.00 -2.69
N ILE A 801 -27.30 23.41 -1.64
CA ILE A 801 -27.75 23.23 -0.26
C ILE A 801 -28.80 24.30 0.04
N LEU A 802 -30.04 23.90 0.34
CA LEU A 802 -31.18 24.80 0.52
C LEU A 802 -31.65 24.84 1.97
N PHE A 803 -31.77 26.06 2.49
CA PHE A 803 -32.37 26.39 3.79
C PHE A 803 -33.72 27.09 3.60
N GLN A 804 -34.55 27.19 4.65
CA GLN A 804 -35.93 27.74 4.58
C GLN A 804 -36.03 29.13 3.93
N SER A 805 -34.99 29.97 4.04
CA SER A 805 -34.97 31.33 3.48
C SER A 805 -34.58 31.42 2.00
N GLN A 806 -34.32 30.30 1.32
CA GLN A 806 -33.89 30.26 -0.08
C GLN A 806 -34.97 29.66 -1.01
N ALA A 807 -36.20 30.18 -0.88
CA ALA A 807 -37.19 30.06 -1.95
C ALA A 807 -36.93 31.16 -3.01
N PRO A 808 -36.97 30.84 -4.33
CA PRO A 808 -36.90 31.88 -5.36
C PRO A 808 -38.27 32.58 -5.47
N GLY A 809 -38.41 33.75 -4.85
CA GLY A 809 -39.61 34.57 -4.92
C GLY A 809 -39.50 35.89 -4.15
N THR A 810 -40.18 36.93 -4.65
CA THR A 810 -40.31 38.28 -4.03
C THR A 810 -38.99 38.91 -3.59
N GLY A 811 -38.10 39.15 -4.55
CA GLY A 811 -37.35 40.40 -4.54
C GLY A 811 -38.18 41.43 -5.33
N ASP A 812 -38.66 42.47 -4.67
CA ASP A 812 -39.42 43.53 -5.33
C ASP A 812 -38.45 44.38 -6.19
N ASN A 813 -38.56 44.24 -7.51
CA ASN A 813 -37.92 45.07 -8.52
C ASN A 813 -38.85 45.15 -9.74
N ASP A 814 -39.80 46.08 -9.69
CA ASP A 814 -40.56 46.52 -10.86
C ASP A 814 -39.65 47.40 -11.75
N ASP A 815 -38.79 46.74 -12.54
CA ASP A 815 -38.13 47.19 -13.78
C ASP A 815 -37.21 46.03 -14.20
N ASP A 816 -37.46 45.26 -15.26
CA ASP A 816 -37.54 45.76 -16.64
C ASP A 816 -38.24 44.74 -17.56
N SER A 817 -38.77 45.18 -18.71
CA SER A 817 -39.56 44.33 -19.62
C SER A 817 -38.89 44.10 -20.97
N GLN A 818 -38.48 42.85 -21.26
CA GLN A 818 -38.50 42.23 -22.61
C GLN A 818 -37.97 40.78 -22.63
N ALA A 819 -38.54 39.98 -23.54
CA ALA A 819 -38.09 38.72 -24.18
C ALA A 819 -37.16 37.72 -23.43
N GLY A 820 -37.37 36.40 -23.47
CA GLY A 820 -38.37 35.60 -24.19
C GLY A 820 -37.73 34.42 -24.94
N GLU A 821 -38.27 33.19 -24.72
CA GLU A 821 -38.03 31.96 -25.51
C GLU A 821 -36.58 31.38 -25.48
N HIS A 822 -36.32 30.06 -25.52
CA HIS A 822 -37.15 28.85 -25.71
C HIS A 822 -36.81 27.74 -24.68
N ALA A 823 -37.50 26.59 -24.81
CA ALA A 823 -37.40 25.38 -23.98
C ALA A 823 -36.15 24.51 -24.21
#